data_AF-A0A7U4DVD8-F1
#
_entry.id   AF-A0A7U4DVD8-F1
#
_cell.length_a   1.000
_cell.length_b   1.000
_cell.length_c   1.000
_cell.angle_alpha   90.00
_cell.angle_beta   90.00
_cell.angle_gamma   90.00
#
_symmetry.space_group_name_H-M   'P 1'
#
loop_
_entity.id
_entity.type
_entity.pdbx_description
1 polymer ?
#
loop_
_entity_poly.entity_id
_entity_poly.type
_entity_poly.pdbx_seq_one_letter_code
_entity_poly.pdbx_strand_id
1 'polypeptide(L)'
;MNNRLLPVGSSALEVAAAAACAELATMQVPLRELWDPATCPIALLPYLAWAFSVDHWDEDWTEEAKRSVVSSAFFVHRHKGTIGAIRRVVEPLGYLIKLREWWETNGEPGTFSLDIGVLESGITEEMYLEMERMIADAKPVSRHLTSLALNLEASGNIEVAAGNYDAEITTVYPDYVEFARLMLEGHYQFLQRNTGTTLDSTKQHFVLNEEHVLADSRHERELSRMAGLPNDATTEGQSLQILGYAHAYLATKQQKYLDLAIACFDAYVTHFYDGSPIPDKPRRWVANWIVNAKEPIPANWPVDSKDPTHSGFKGVSMSFNKGKTQIPHGAPYWGEYLDIATFAFDGTLAWDAINAKVHTTDATGNVDWSSDGKRYDVAWIINWQGYQINADGDILAKGLPVAQFGTVQLEDATLDGSHKLNFANRQPVEHGGVMIERNQIQHNRPLHVPVPHDAMGNAADAELWFADACYLLYKITGEQRYFKAWKSVEFTAMEYTDIDAQDKFFRQSLHANTPFTDGISYDWSYPADAPVSYARNADGMITLRKEVASQQSLEQQSVWFRVGKQSKVRTTFGGVDDLNQPISCKLQLSIAPEKEATQATEWGIGLPQSTLAQVKTYDIALSSLAALTREDGSDFLLADQRAVTDYGGCVIGSLFEEQVYDSRSAMVINARFPNDDAGMVIGAWLTAQERFPVTQLVYRADADFNLRLEDDDKWRWYWMLPATDGKWMLATFSPDAAVLSGYQPDHQDGDAKPTRPNVSSVEQITILQDGNVVDANFSYYVLNDIPPTFNADDGYTIKYRITLQAENPYTALLGDCTMLDHRQDSLFCTPGVIPFSNIYQADSQQFDGWHGMPYPGYQYPFIFVHADADPDDVMLNNMVEFLWQSQQWYQQQFGVLGPGASAYIWNRWDNLSYGSADSWTMYHWGKGTAWAGYQPRAFFGAARAWCELQLAGKTPPAKLVDYVENWLRWLIGFTQDSGGITPTDFPMTGVPQPDQHDFTGHMCGLWLAGAVMAKMAGCSVSGTDHFIEQCVTELQKNYLTTGDVMDGAWSPAPRPGTDNGMFFGFWSGEILRGLSLYVMYKSGLNYLVDEQKRATL
;
A
#
# COMPACT_ATOMS: atom_id res chain seq x y z
N MET A 1 -106.09 8.15 -45.62
CA MET A 1 -106.04 7.62 -47.00
C MET A 1 -104.73 6.86 -47.15
N ASN A 2 -104.80 5.60 -47.58
CA ASN A 2 -103.66 4.68 -47.57
C ASN A 2 -102.73 5.01 -48.75
N ASN A 3 -101.51 5.49 -48.48
CA ASN A 3 -100.55 5.99 -49.48
C ASN A 3 -99.82 4.82 -50.19
N ARG A 4 -100.57 3.81 -50.66
CA ARG A 4 -100.01 2.73 -51.46
C ARG A 4 -99.86 3.22 -52.90
N LEU A 5 -98.62 3.34 -53.35
CA LEU A 5 -98.27 3.62 -54.75
C LEU A 5 -98.61 2.44 -55.69
N LEU A 6 -98.91 1.27 -55.11
CA LEU A 6 -99.25 0.07 -55.88
C LEU A 6 -100.75 -0.01 -56.23
N PRO A 7 -101.10 -0.55 -57.41
CA PRO A 7 -102.50 -0.74 -57.82
C PRO A 7 -103.29 -1.63 -56.87
N VAL A 8 -104.61 -1.41 -56.78
CA VAL A 8 -105.54 -2.10 -55.87
C VAL A 8 -105.65 -3.62 -56.07
N GLY A 9 -105.16 -4.17 -57.19
CA GLY A 9 -105.14 -5.62 -57.48
C GLY A 9 -103.82 -6.33 -57.16
N SER A 10 -102.85 -5.65 -56.53
CA SER A 10 -101.52 -6.21 -56.26
C SER A 10 -101.58 -7.32 -55.20
N SER A 11 -100.88 -8.42 -55.46
CA SER A 11 -100.81 -9.59 -54.57
C SER A 11 -100.16 -9.25 -53.22
N ALA A 12 -100.41 -10.05 -52.20
CA ALA A 12 -99.81 -9.84 -50.88
C ALA A 12 -98.27 -9.85 -50.88
N LEU A 13 -97.65 -10.56 -51.83
CA LEU A 13 -96.20 -10.59 -52.01
C LEU A 13 -95.68 -9.27 -52.58
N GLU A 14 -96.31 -8.73 -53.64
CA GLU A 14 -95.96 -7.42 -54.21
C GLU A 14 -96.20 -6.29 -53.19
N VAL A 15 -97.29 -6.46 -52.44
CA VAL A 15 -97.57 -5.98 -51.09
C VAL A 15 -96.34 -5.73 -50.21
N ALA A 16 -95.83 -6.85 -49.72
CA ALA A 16 -94.73 -6.90 -48.79
C ALA A 16 -93.41 -6.45 -49.44
N ALA A 17 -93.17 -6.79 -50.70
CA ALA A 17 -91.94 -6.44 -51.42
C ALA A 17 -91.82 -4.92 -51.60
N ALA A 18 -92.89 -4.22 -51.98
CA ALA A 18 -92.84 -2.77 -52.10
C ALA A 18 -92.72 -2.06 -50.75
N ALA A 19 -93.29 -2.61 -49.67
CA ALA A 19 -93.07 -2.09 -48.32
C ALA A 19 -91.61 -2.24 -47.90
N ALA A 20 -91.01 -3.43 -48.12
CA ALA A 20 -89.61 -3.68 -47.83
C ALA A 20 -88.66 -2.81 -48.68
N CYS A 21 -88.96 -2.61 -49.97
CA CYS A 21 -88.18 -1.72 -50.83
C CYS A 21 -88.37 -0.23 -50.48
N ALA A 22 -89.53 0.17 -49.94
CA ALA A 22 -89.75 1.54 -49.49
C ALA A 22 -88.94 1.88 -48.23
N GLU A 23 -88.66 0.90 -47.35
CA GLU A 23 -87.79 1.12 -46.19
C GLU A 23 -86.37 1.54 -46.58
N LEU A 24 -85.83 1.02 -47.70
CA LEU A 24 -84.53 1.47 -48.24
C LEU A 24 -84.51 2.97 -48.57
N ALA A 25 -85.65 3.54 -49.00
CA ALA A 25 -85.76 4.97 -49.27
C ALA A 25 -85.91 5.83 -48.00
N THR A 26 -86.25 5.22 -46.86
CA THR A 26 -86.31 5.89 -45.55
C THR A 26 -85.00 5.84 -44.78
N MET A 27 -83.97 5.20 -45.35
CA MET A 27 -82.63 5.17 -44.77
C MET A 27 -82.11 6.60 -44.63
N GLN A 28 -81.83 7.03 -43.40
CA GLN A 28 -81.25 8.35 -43.14
C GLN A 28 -79.87 8.44 -43.79
N VAL A 29 -79.70 9.42 -44.68
CA VAL A 29 -78.42 9.72 -45.34
C VAL A 29 -77.92 11.04 -44.74
N PRO A 30 -77.14 11.03 -43.65
CA PRO A 30 -76.76 12.22 -42.88
C PRO A 30 -75.63 13.03 -43.54
N LEU A 31 -75.58 13.10 -44.89
CA LEU A 31 -74.48 13.76 -45.62
C LEU A 31 -74.32 15.24 -45.27
N ARG A 32 -75.42 15.93 -44.90
CA ARG A 32 -75.38 17.33 -44.47
C ARG A 32 -74.82 17.50 -43.07
N GLU A 33 -75.13 16.57 -42.17
CA GLU A 33 -74.67 16.58 -40.77
C GLU A 33 -73.15 16.34 -40.71
N LEU A 34 -72.59 15.55 -41.63
CA LEU A 34 -71.14 15.29 -41.70
C LEU A 34 -70.28 16.52 -42.00
N TRP A 35 -70.84 17.58 -42.60
CA TRP A 35 -70.11 18.80 -42.98
C TRP A 35 -70.32 19.98 -42.02
N ASP A 36 -71.10 19.79 -40.96
CA ASP A 36 -71.38 20.81 -39.95
C ASP A 36 -70.70 20.44 -38.63
N PRO A 37 -69.71 21.23 -38.14
CA PRO A 37 -69.00 20.96 -36.89
C PRO A 37 -69.91 20.84 -35.66
N ALA A 38 -71.11 21.43 -35.67
CA ALA A 38 -72.05 21.36 -34.56
C ALA A 38 -72.86 20.05 -34.55
N THR A 39 -73.15 19.47 -35.73
CA THR A 39 -74.05 18.32 -35.86
C THR A 39 -73.36 17.04 -36.34
N CYS A 40 -72.09 17.11 -36.75
CA CYS A 40 -71.29 15.95 -37.14
C CYS A 40 -71.13 14.96 -35.96
N PRO A 41 -71.36 13.65 -36.15
CA PRO A 41 -71.11 12.64 -35.13
C PRO A 41 -69.66 12.68 -34.65
N ILE A 42 -69.45 12.60 -33.34
CA ILE A 42 -68.12 12.79 -32.71
C ILE A 42 -67.04 11.87 -33.30
N ALA A 43 -67.38 10.61 -33.62
CA ALA A 43 -66.46 9.64 -34.21
C ALA A 43 -65.99 10.02 -35.63
N LEU A 44 -66.73 10.89 -36.32
CA LEU A 44 -66.41 11.35 -37.68
C LEU A 44 -65.87 12.80 -37.69
N LEU A 45 -65.91 13.49 -36.56
CA LEU A 45 -65.42 14.85 -36.40
C LEU A 45 -63.91 15.01 -36.71
N PRO A 46 -63.01 14.05 -36.41
CA PRO A 46 -61.60 14.14 -36.81
C PRO A 46 -61.40 14.22 -38.34
N TYR A 47 -62.26 13.55 -39.10
CA TYR A 47 -62.20 13.59 -40.57
C TYR A 47 -62.68 14.95 -41.10
N LEU A 48 -63.65 15.58 -40.43
CA LEU A 48 -64.06 16.95 -40.75
C LEU A 48 -62.97 17.96 -40.34
N ALA A 49 -62.32 17.75 -39.19
CA ALA A 49 -61.17 18.55 -38.76
C ALA A 49 -60.03 18.49 -39.80
N TRP A 50 -59.71 17.29 -40.29
CA TRP A 50 -58.76 17.09 -41.39
C TRP A 50 -59.20 17.80 -42.67
N ALA A 51 -60.48 17.69 -43.07
CA ALA A 51 -61.00 18.38 -44.25
C ALA A 51 -60.94 19.92 -44.12
N PHE A 52 -61.04 20.45 -42.91
CA PHE A 52 -60.89 21.88 -42.62
C PHE A 52 -59.44 22.30 -42.35
N SER A 53 -58.48 21.39 -42.59
CA SER A 53 -57.04 21.61 -42.38
C SER A 53 -56.74 22.07 -40.95
N VAL A 54 -57.42 21.53 -39.95
CA VAL A 54 -57.07 21.77 -38.54
C VAL A 54 -55.66 21.23 -38.32
N ASP A 55 -54.72 22.12 -37.99
CA ASP A 55 -53.29 21.79 -37.91
C ASP A 55 -52.94 20.93 -36.67
N HIS A 56 -53.73 21.00 -35.60
CA HIS A 56 -53.55 20.22 -34.38
C HIS A 56 -54.86 19.66 -33.83
N TRP A 57 -54.84 18.39 -33.46
CA TRP A 57 -55.99 17.63 -32.98
C TRP A 57 -55.54 16.66 -31.88
N ASP A 58 -56.22 16.70 -30.75
CA ASP A 58 -56.03 15.77 -29.63
C ASP A 58 -57.31 14.95 -29.42
N GLU A 59 -57.16 13.64 -29.26
CA GLU A 59 -58.28 12.72 -29.04
C GLU A 59 -58.82 12.77 -27.60
N ASP A 60 -58.06 13.30 -26.64
CA ASP A 60 -58.46 13.36 -25.24
C ASP A 60 -59.21 14.66 -24.89
N TRP A 61 -59.33 15.61 -25.84
CA TRP A 61 -60.12 16.83 -25.68
C TRP A 61 -61.61 16.56 -25.45
N THR A 62 -62.26 17.44 -24.67
CA THR A 62 -63.71 17.44 -24.50
C THR A 62 -64.42 17.64 -25.85
N GLU A 63 -65.65 17.13 -25.97
CA GLU A 63 -66.44 17.27 -27.19
C GLU A 63 -66.63 18.75 -27.57
N GLU A 64 -66.84 19.62 -26.58
CA GLU A 64 -66.96 21.07 -26.80
C GLU A 64 -65.68 21.68 -27.38
N ALA A 65 -64.50 21.30 -26.86
CA ALA A 65 -63.21 21.78 -27.35
C ALA A 65 -62.95 21.32 -28.78
N LYS A 66 -63.16 20.02 -29.07
CA LYS A 66 -63.06 19.44 -30.41
C LYS A 66 -63.92 20.21 -31.42
N ARG A 67 -65.20 20.43 -31.11
CA ARG A 67 -66.13 21.17 -32.00
C ARG A 67 -65.73 22.64 -32.16
N SER A 68 -65.26 23.28 -31.09
CA SER A 68 -64.80 24.67 -31.12
C SER A 68 -63.61 24.87 -32.06
N VAL A 69 -62.63 23.96 -32.03
CA VAL A 69 -61.44 24.03 -32.89
C VAL A 69 -61.81 23.84 -34.37
N VAL A 70 -62.64 22.84 -34.70
CA VAL A 70 -63.10 22.64 -36.09
C VAL A 70 -63.92 23.85 -36.58
N SER A 71 -64.80 24.41 -35.74
CA SER A 71 -65.62 25.57 -36.12
C SER A 71 -64.78 26.85 -36.31
N SER A 72 -63.69 26.99 -35.55
CA SER A 72 -62.81 28.16 -35.59
C SER A 72 -61.73 28.07 -36.69
N ALA A 73 -61.49 26.88 -37.25
CA ALA A 73 -60.45 26.61 -38.24
C ALA A 73 -60.46 27.59 -39.43
N PHE A 74 -61.64 27.85 -40.01
CA PHE A 74 -61.77 28.76 -41.15
C PHE A 74 -61.37 30.20 -40.81
N PHE A 75 -61.70 30.66 -39.59
CA PHE A 75 -61.32 31.99 -39.13
C PHE A 75 -59.82 32.09 -38.91
N VAL A 76 -59.22 31.09 -38.25
CA VAL A 76 -57.77 31.04 -38.00
C VAL A 76 -57.00 31.04 -39.31
N HIS A 77 -57.34 30.16 -40.26
CA HIS A 77 -56.69 30.10 -41.57
C HIS A 77 -56.79 31.40 -42.36
N ARG A 78 -57.95 32.06 -42.32
CA ARG A 78 -58.16 33.35 -43.01
C ARG A 78 -57.34 34.50 -42.42
N HIS A 79 -56.97 34.42 -41.14
CA HIS A 79 -56.30 35.49 -40.41
C HIS A 79 -54.91 35.11 -39.88
N LYS A 80 -54.32 33.99 -40.36
CA LYS A 80 -52.96 33.57 -40.00
C LYS A 80 -51.98 34.73 -40.18
N GLY A 81 -51.06 34.88 -39.24
CA GLY A 81 -50.12 35.99 -39.21
C GLY A 81 -50.64 37.30 -38.59
N THR A 82 -51.87 37.34 -38.09
CA THR A 82 -52.42 38.48 -37.35
C THR A 82 -52.48 38.20 -35.85
N ILE A 83 -52.54 39.27 -35.04
CA ILE A 83 -52.77 39.18 -33.58
C ILE A 83 -54.07 38.41 -33.28
N GLY A 84 -55.09 38.53 -34.13
CA GLY A 84 -56.36 37.82 -33.98
C GLY A 84 -56.22 36.29 -34.09
N ALA A 85 -55.31 35.80 -34.93
CA ALA A 85 -55.01 34.37 -35.01
C ALA A 85 -54.24 33.89 -33.78
N ILE A 86 -53.22 34.63 -33.34
CA ILE A 86 -52.44 34.29 -32.12
C ILE A 86 -53.36 34.24 -30.89
N ARG A 87 -54.26 35.23 -30.72
CA ARG A 87 -55.21 35.27 -29.61
C ARG A 87 -56.13 34.05 -29.58
N ARG A 88 -56.63 33.60 -30.74
CA ARG A 88 -57.61 32.50 -30.84
C ARG A 88 -56.97 31.11 -30.71
N VAL A 89 -55.68 31.00 -31.08
CA VAL A 89 -54.89 29.77 -30.96
C VAL A 89 -54.46 29.50 -29.52
N VAL A 90 -54.23 30.55 -28.72
CA VAL A 90 -53.91 30.45 -27.29
C VAL A 90 -55.14 30.22 -26.41
N GLU A 91 -56.33 30.62 -26.88
CA GLU A 91 -57.60 30.60 -26.13
C GLU A 91 -58.00 29.25 -25.50
N PRO A 92 -57.72 28.07 -26.10
CA PRO A 92 -58.03 26.78 -25.50
C PRO A 92 -57.18 26.44 -24.26
N LEU A 93 -55.97 27.00 -24.16
CA LEU A 93 -55.00 26.71 -23.09
C LEU A 93 -54.89 27.85 -22.05
N GLY A 94 -55.47 29.01 -22.34
CA GLY A 94 -55.41 30.19 -21.49
C GLY A 94 -55.98 31.41 -22.22
N TYR A 95 -55.72 32.62 -21.74
CA TYR A 95 -56.07 33.84 -22.47
C TYR A 95 -54.83 34.74 -22.61
N LEU A 96 -54.69 35.34 -23.79
CA LEU A 96 -53.60 36.29 -24.02
C LEU A 96 -53.83 37.57 -23.18
N ILE A 97 -52.99 37.78 -22.17
CA ILE A 97 -53.00 38.97 -21.30
C ILE A 97 -52.46 40.16 -22.08
N LYS A 98 -51.27 40.02 -22.67
CA LYS A 98 -50.59 41.12 -23.37
C LYS A 98 -49.70 40.60 -24.48
N LEU A 99 -49.72 41.29 -25.61
CA LEU A 99 -48.75 41.14 -26.69
C LEU A 99 -48.01 42.46 -26.78
N ARG A 100 -46.68 42.41 -26.74
CA ARG A 100 -45.83 43.61 -26.88
C ARG A 100 -44.95 43.45 -28.11
N GLU A 101 -45.11 44.35 -29.07
CA GLU A 101 -44.27 44.35 -30.27
C GLU A 101 -42.99 45.16 -30.04
N TRP A 102 -41.95 44.88 -30.84
CA TRP A 102 -40.63 45.47 -30.68
C TRP A 102 -40.63 47.01 -30.61
N TRP A 103 -41.53 47.71 -31.31
CA TRP A 103 -41.60 49.17 -31.25
C TRP A 103 -42.20 49.71 -29.93
N GLU A 104 -42.93 48.89 -29.17
CA GLU A 104 -43.47 49.27 -27.86
C GLU A 104 -42.43 49.08 -26.74
N THR A 105 -41.43 48.24 -26.97
CA THR A 105 -40.39 47.87 -26.01
C THR A 105 -38.98 48.33 -26.43
N ASN A 106 -38.87 49.03 -27.56
CA ASN A 106 -37.61 49.43 -28.18
C ASN A 106 -36.66 48.24 -28.47
N GLY A 107 -37.23 47.05 -28.72
CA GLY A 107 -36.52 45.81 -29.04
C GLY A 107 -36.13 45.68 -30.53
N GLU A 108 -35.52 44.55 -30.90
CA GLU A 108 -35.07 44.32 -32.28
C GLU A 108 -36.24 44.30 -33.29
N PRO A 109 -36.11 44.97 -34.45
CA PRO A 109 -37.15 44.99 -35.47
C PRO A 109 -37.62 43.59 -35.89
N GLY A 110 -38.92 43.34 -35.71
CA GLY A 110 -39.55 42.06 -36.04
C GLY A 110 -39.66 41.07 -34.90
N THR A 111 -39.35 41.48 -33.66
CA THR A 111 -39.56 40.66 -32.46
C THR A 111 -40.85 41.03 -31.71
N PHE A 112 -41.37 40.10 -30.92
CA PHE A 112 -42.50 40.34 -30.01
C PHE A 112 -42.43 39.43 -28.78
N SER A 113 -43.11 39.83 -27.71
CA SER A 113 -43.25 39.05 -26.46
C SER A 113 -44.72 38.85 -26.11
N LEU A 114 -45.03 37.75 -25.43
CA LEU A 114 -46.39 37.37 -25.03
C LEU A 114 -46.47 37.12 -23.53
N ASP A 115 -47.48 37.72 -22.89
CA ASP A 115 -47.94 37.40 -21.54
C ASP A 115 -49.26 36.62 -21.67
N ILE A 116 -49.32 35.38 -21.20
CA ILE A 116 -50.51 34.51 -21.25
C ILE A 116 -50.97 34.19 -19.83
N GLY A 117 -52.28 34.28 -19.59
CA GLY A 117 -52.93 33.92 -18.33
C GLY A 117 -53.50 32.52 -18.40
N VAL A 118 -53.24 31.69 -17.40
CA VAL A 118 -53.81 30.35 -17.25
C VAL A 118 -54.75 30.34 -16.05
N LEU A 119 -55.94 29.78 -16.22
CA LEU A 119 -56.97 29.70 -15.18
C LEU A 119 -56.95 28.33 -14.52
N GLU A 120 -56.82 28.31 -13.19
CA GLU A 120 -57.09 27.18 -12.27
C GLU A 120 -56.37 25.84 -12.53
N SER A 121 -55.51 25.75 -13.54
CA SER A 121 -54.68 24.59 -13.88
C SER A 121 -53.19 24.93 -13.72
N GLY A 122 -52.41 24.01 -13.14
CA GLY A 122 -50.98 24.19 -12.94
C GLY A 122 -50.22 24.31 -14.27
N ILE A 123 -49.11 25.04 -14.27
CA ILE A 123 -48.22 25.15 -15.44
C ILE A 123 -47.34 23.90 -15.50
N THR A 124 -47.61 22.99 -16.44
CA THR A 124 -46.72 21.83 -16.71
C THR A 124 -45.79 22.13 -17.90
N GLU A 125 -44.67 21.41 -17.98
CA GLU A 125 -43.69 21.56 -19.07
C GLU A 125 -44.30 21.18 -20.42
N GLU A 126 -45.17 20.18 -20.45
CA GLU A 126 -45.90 19.75 -21.64
C GLU A 126 -46.81 20.87 -22.17
N MET A 127 -47.50 21.59 -21.26
CA MET A 127 -48.35 22.72 -21.64
C MET A 127 -47.53 23.90 -22.18
N TYR A 128 -46.34 24.14 -21.65
CA TYR A 128 -45.43 25.18 -22.15
C TYR A 128 -44.95 24.87 -23.58
N LEU A 129 -44.50 23.64 -23.83
CA LEU A 129 -44.04 23.20 -25.15
C LEU A 129 -45.17 23.23 -26.19
N GLU A 130 -46.38 22.84 -25.81
CA GLU A 130 -47.55 22.92 -26.70
C GLU A 130 -47.94 24.37 -27.01
N MET A 131 -47.88 25.29 -26.04
CA MET A 131 -48.12 26.72 -26.31
C MET A 131 -47.09 27.29 -27.29
N GLU A 132 -45.80 27.00 -27.11
CA GLU A 132 -44.75 27.48 -28.01
C GLU A 132 -44.99 27.00 -29.45
N ARG A 133 -45.35 25.73 -29.60
CA ARG A 133 -45.65 25.10 -30.89
C ARG A 133 -46.87 25.74 -31.57
N MET A 134 -47.97 25.91 -30.84
CA MET A 134 -49.19 26.53 -31.37
C MET A 134 -48.94 27.98 -31.83
N ILE A 135 -48.14 28.75 -31.07
CA ILE A 135 -47.76 30.12 -31.44
C ILE A 135 -46.87 30.12 -32.70
N ALA A 136 -45.98 29.14 -32.85
CA ALA A 136 -45.12 29.01 -34.02
C ALA A 136 -45.92 28.80 -35.32
N ASP A 137 -47.02 28.03 -35.26
CA ASP A 137 -47.88 27.75 -36.43
C ASP A 137 -48.77 28.94 -36.82
N ALA A 138 -49.10 29.83 -35.87
CA ALA A 138 -49.97 30.98 -36.10
C ALA A 138 -49.22 32.26 -36.51
N LYS A 139 -47.97 32.43 -36.05
CA LYS A 139 -47.17 33.64 -36.29
C LYS A 139 -46.60 33.71 -37.70
N PRO A 140 -46.37 34.90 -38.28
CA PRO A 140 -45.60 35.02 -39.51
C PRO A 140 -44.17 34.51 -39.31
N VAL A 141 -43.59 33.83 -40.32
CA VAL A 141 -42.19 33.36 -40.27
C VAL A 141 -41.21 34.52 -40.02
N SER A 142 -41.52 35.73 -40.50
CA SER A 142 -40.72 36.94 -40.33
C SER A 142 -40.87 37.62 -38.95
N ARG A 143 -41.60 37.03 -38.00
CA ARG A 143 -41.77 37.55 -36.63
C ARG A 143 -41.24 36.54 -35.62
N HIS A 144 -40.32 36.97 -34.75
CA HIS A 144 -39.67 36.10 -33.78
C HIS A 144 -40.20 36.37 -32.37
N LEU A 145 -40.60 35.31 -31.67
CA LEU A 145 -40.99 35.38 -30.26
C LEU A 145 -39.72 35.43 -29.41
N THR A 146 -39.54 36.47 -28.59
CA THR A 146 -38.34 36.64 -27.75
C THR A 146 -38.58 36.30 -26.29
N SER A 147 -39.83 36.29 -25.85
CA SER A 147 -40.20 36.01 -24.46
C SER A 147 -41.66 35.55 -24.37
N LEU A 148 -41.90 34.50 -23.59
CA LEU A 148 -43.22 33.94 -23.25
C LEU A 148 -43.33 33.88 -21.73
N ALA A 149 -44.23 34.69 -21.14
CA ALA A 149 -44.50 34.68 -19.71
C ALA A 149 -45.88 34.08 -19.43
N LEU A 150 -45.95 33.12 -18.51
CA LEU A 150 -47.19 32.48 -18.06
C LEU A 150 -47.57 32.99 -16.67
N ASN A 151 -48.78 33.52 -16.53
CA ASN A 151 -49.33 34.02 -15.27
C ASN A 151 -50.49 33.13 -14.83
N LEU A 152 -50.44 32.60 -13.61
CA LEU A 152 -51.57 31.88 -13.01
C LEU A 152 -52.47 32.88 -12.28
N GLU A 153 -53.75 32.96 -12.67
CA GLU A 153 -54.76 33.73 -11.93
C GLU A 153 -55.67 32.77 -11.14
N ALA A 154 -55.79 33.01 -9.82
CA ALA A 154 -56.68 32.27 -8.93
C ALA A 154 -57.68 33.25 -8.28
N SER A 155 -58.98 32.98 -8.40
CA SER A 155 -60.03 33.79 -7.78
C SER A 155 -60.63 33.10 -6.55
N GLY A 156 -60.81 33.84 -5.45
CA GLY A 156 -61.46 33.36 -4.23
C GLY A 156 -62.18 34.47 -3.46
N ASN A 157 -63.23 34.12 -2.72
CA ASN A 157 -63.92 35.06 -1.82
C ASN A 157 -63.12 35.22 -0.52
N ILE A 158 -62.78 36.47 -0.17
CA ILE A 158 -62.05 36.81 1.07
C ILE A 158 -63.05 37.30 2.13
N GLU A 159 -63.21 36.55 3.22
CA GLU A 159 -63.83 37.08 4.45
C GLU A 159 -62.76 37.72 5.35
N VAL A 160 -63.02 38.95 5.81
CA VAL A 160 -62.03 39.76 6.55
C VAL A 160 -62.06 39.45 8.05
N ALA A 161 -60.93 39.00 8.59
CA ALA A 161 -60.61 39.05 10.01
C ALA A 161 -59.17 39.59 10.20
N ALA A 162 -58.92 40.30 11.30
CA ALA A 162 -57.62 40.90 11.60
C ALA A 162 -56.65 39.90 12.25
N GLY A 163 -55.39 39.88 11.79
CA GLY A 163 -54.30 39.07 12.32
C GLY A 163 -52.95 39.77 12.16
N ASN A 164 -52.05 39.51 13.10
CA ASN A 164 -50.71 40.10 13.24
C ASN A 164 -49.77 39.63 12.12
N TYR A 165 -48.80 40.47 11.73
CA TYR A 165 -47.72 40.06 10.81
C TYR A 165 -46.69 39.25 11.62
N ASP A 166 -46.57 37.97 11.30
CA ASP A 166 -45.33 37.22 11.50
C ASP A 166 -44.71 37.03 10.12
N ALA A 167 -43.48 37.50 9.95
CA ALA A 167 -42.74 37.36 8.70
C ALA A 167 -41.64 36.33 8.96
N GLU A 168 -41.78 35.15 8.36
CA GLU A 168 -40.76 34.12 8.40
C GLU A 168 -39.91 34.19 7.13
N ILE A 169 -38.58 34.36 7.30
CA ILE A 169 -37.62 34.17 6.20
C ILE A 169 -37.58 32.67 5.90
N THR A 170 -38.27 32.24 4.85
CA THR A 170 -38.09 30.88 4.31
C THR A 170 -36.89 30.90 3.38
N THR A 171 -35.79 30.29 3.82
CA THR A 171 -34.64 30.00 2.95
C THR A 171 -34.97 28.72 2.20
N VAL A 172 -35.19 28.82 0.88
CA VAL A 172 -35.30 27.64 0.02
C VAL A 172 -33.90 27.09 -0.20
N TYR A 173 -33.57 26.00 0.50
CA TYR A 173 -32.33 25.27 0.25
C TYR A 173 -32.48 24.45 -1.02
N PRO A 174 -31.47 24.41 -1.89
CA PRO A 174 -31.45 23.47 -3.00
C PRO A 174 -31.58 22.03 -2.47
N ASP A 175 -32.20 21.14 -3.23
CA ASP A 175 -32.19 19.71 -2.92
C ASP A 175 -30.79 19.14 -3.23
N TYR A 176 -29.87 19.33 -2.28
CA TYR A 176 -28.49 18.85 -2.40
C TYR A 176 -28.40 17.34 -2.58
N VAL A 177 -29.39 16.58 -2.07
CA VAL A 177 -29.45 15.12 -2.28
C VAL A 177 -29.71 14.80 -3.74
N GLU A 178 -30.65 15.52 -4.35
CA GLU A 178 -30.94 15.34 -5.78
C GLU A 178 -29.76 15.81 -6.65
N PHE A 179 -29.08 16.91 -6.29
CA PHE A 179 -27.84 17.30 -6.97
C PHE A 179 -26.74 16.24 -6.87
N ALA A 180 -26.54 15.64 -5.70
CA ALA A 180 -25.57 14.57 -5.54
C ALA A 180 -25.95 13.34 -6.39
N ARG A 181 -27.23 12.99 -6.50
CA ARG A 181 -27.71 11.92 -7.40
C ARG A 181 -27.49 12.24 -8.87
N LEU A 182 -27.74 13.49 -9.29
CA LEU A 182 -27.49 13.93 -10.66
C LEU A 182 -26.00 13.93 -10.99
N MET A 183 -25.13 14.32 -10.06
CA MET A 183 -23.67 14.22 -10.23
C MET A 183 -23.20 12.76 -10.31
N LEU A 184 -23.76 11.86 -9.49
CA LEU A 184 -23.50 10.41 -9.61
C LEU A 184 -23.90 9.90 -11.00
N GLU A 185 -25.10 10.25 -11.47
CA GLU A 185 -25.57 9.83 -12.79
C GLU A 185 -24.70 10.38 -13.91
N GLY A 186 -24.40 11.67 -13.91
CA GLY A 186 -23.59 12.23 -14.98
C GLY A 186 -22.14 11.76 -14.93
N HIS A 187 -21.59 11.43 -13.75
CA HIS A 187 -20.29 10.77 -13.64
C HIS A 187 -20.33 9.33 -14.17
N TYR A 188 -21.41 8.59 -13.92
CA TYR A 188 -21.62 7.30 -14.57
C TYR A 188 -21.61 7.45 -16.10
N GLN A 189 -22.33 8.43 -16.65
CA GLN A 189 -22.35 8.69 -18.09
C GLN A 189 -20.98 9.11 -18.64
N PHE A 190 -20.21 9.89 -17.87
CA PHE A 190 -18.81 10.22 -18.18
C PHE A 190 -17.97 8.95 -18.35
N LEU A 191 -18.01 8.05 -17.36
CA LEU A 191 -17.24 6.81 -17.41
C LEU A 191 -17.67 5.92 -18.58
N GLN A 192 -18.97 5.83 -18.87
CA GLN A 192 -19.47 5.10 -20.03
C GLN A 192 -18.92 5.64 -21.35
N ARG A 193 -18.91 6.97 -21.54
CA ARG A 193 -18.29 7.61 -22.73
C ARG A 193 -16.78 7.40 -22.79
N ASN A 194 -16.16 7.26 -21.63
CA ASN A 194 -14.71 7.11 -21.48
C ASN A 194 -14.31 5.66 -21.17
N THR A 195 -15.10 4.70 -21.63
CA THR A 195 -14.77 3.28 -21.64
C THR A 195 -14.53 2.83 -23.08
N GLY A 196 -13.38 2.22 -23.35
CA GLY A 196 -13.09 1.72 -24.69
C GLY A 196 -11.65 1.23 -24.87
N THR A 197 -11.34 0.72 -26.07
CA THR A 197 -10.00 0.21 -26.39
C THR A 197 -9.06 1.34 -26.84
N THR A 198 -7.98 1.56 -26.12
CA THR A 198 -6.86 2.37 -26.61
C THR A 198 -5.97 1.54 -27.54
N LEU A 199 -5.86 1.97 -28.80
CA LEU A 199 -4.92 1.43 -29.80
C LEU A 199 -3.70 2.34 -29.97
N ASP A 200 -3.87 3.63 -29.68
CA ASP A 200 -2.85 4.68 -29.76
C ASP A 200 -3.18 5.72 -28.70
N SER A 201 -2.36 5.80 -27.63
CA SER A 201 -2.61 6.71 -26.50
C SER A 201 -2.54 8.20 -26.85
N THR A 202 -2.04 8.55 -28.05
CA THR A 202 -2.05 9.92 -28.58
C THR A 202 -3.38 10.30 -29.25
N LYS A 203 -4.27 9.31 -29.49
CA LYS A 203 -5.54 9.49 -30.19
C LYS A 203 -6.77 9.14 -29.36
N GLN A 204 -6.66 8.14 -28.49
CA GLN A 204 -7.80 7.59 -27.74
C GLN A 204 -7.56 7.70 -26.24
N HIS A 205 -8.47 8.39 -25.55
CA HIS A 205 -8.30 8.77 -24.15
C HIS A 205 -9.42 8.18 -23.29
N PHE A 206 -9.24 6.93 -22.86
CA PHE A 206 -10.21 6.22 -22.02
C PHE A 206 -9.74 6.12 -20.57
N VAL A 207 -10.70 6.11 -19.65
CA VAL A 207 -10.53 5.90 -18.21
C VAL A 207 -10.58 4.40 -17.88
N LEU A 208 -11.49 3.67 -18.52
CA LEU A 208 -11.63 2.22 -18.40
C LEU A 208 -11.41 1.59 -19.78
N ASN A 209 -10.80 0.41 -19.81
CA ASN A 209 -10.86 -0.41 -21.03
C ASN A 209 -12.11 -1.30 -21.06
N GLU A 210 -12.31 -2.01 -22.16
CA GLU A 210 -13.48 -2.89 -22.36
C GLU A 210 -13.56 -4.06 -21.37
N GLU A 211 -12.45 -4.38 -20.69
CA GLU A 211 -12.36 -5.39 -19.63
C GLU A 211 -12.45 -4.76 -18.23
N HIS A 212 -12.85 -3.48 -18.13
CA HIS A 212 -13.04 -2.74 -16.88
C HIS A 212 -11.78 -2.57 -16.01
N VAL A 213 -10.60 -2.60 -16.62
CA VAL A 213 -9.35 -2.18 -15.98
C VAL A 213 -9.25 -0.66 -16.01
N LEU A 214 -9.07 -0.04 -14.84
CA LEU A 214 -9.01 1.40 -14.63
C LEU A 214 -7.61 1.95 -14.91
N ALA A 215 -7.46 2.69 -16.00
CA ALA A 215 -6.23 3.41 -16.27
C ALA A 215 -6.04 4.57 -15.27
N ASP A 216 -4.82 4.72 -14.74
CA ASP A 216 -4.48 5.78 -13.79
C ASP A 216 -4.70 7.18 -14.38
N SER A 217 -4.54 7.31 -15.70
CA SER A 217 -4.70 8.58 -16.42
C SER A 217 -5.46 8.38 -17.72
N ARG A 218 -6.55 9.15 -17.88
CA ARG A 218 -7.30 9.24 -19.15
C ARG A 218 -6.46 9.84 -20.26
N HIS A 219 -5.83 10.98 -19.94
CA HIS A 219 -5.07 11.81 -20.87
C HIS A 219 -3.76 11.15 -21.30
N GLU A 220 -3.19 11.67 -22.39
CA GLU A 220 -1.85 11.32 -22.84
C GLU A 220 -0.82 11.74 -21.77
N ARG A 221 -0.01 10.78 -21.33
CA ARG A 221 1.22 11.04 -20.58
C ARG A 221 2.40 10.82 -21.52
N GLU A 222 3.51 11.50 -21.26
CA GLU A 222 4.71 11.33 -22.06
C GLU A 222 5.16 9.86 -22.08
N LEU A 223 5.43 9.36 -23.29
CA LEU A 223 5.69 7.94 -23.53
C LEU A 223 7.05 7.49 -23.00
N SER A 224 7.92 8.43 -22.66
CA SER A 224 9.28 8.12 -22.23
C SER A 224 9.37 7.96 -20.74
N ARG A 225 10.03 6.89 -20.28
CA ARG A 225 10.22 6.61 -18.85
C ARG A 225 10.86 7.76 -18.08
N MET A 226 11.67 8.59 -18.75
CA MET A 226 12.28 9.79 -18.17
C MET A 226 11.27 10.90 -17.84
N ALA A 227 10.19 11.05 -18.62
CA ALA A 227 9.21 12.13 -18.48
C ALA A 227 7.86 11.68 -17.89
N GLY A 228 7.51 10.40 -18.02
CA GLY A 228 6.21 9.90 -17.61
C GLY A 228 6.12 8.39 -17.63
N LEU A 229 5.01 7.91 -17.09
CA LEU A 229 4.66 6.50 -17.05
C LEU A 229 3.33 6.33 -17.78
N PRO A 230 3.35 5.98 -19.08
CA PRO A 230 2.14 5.82 -19.85
C PRO A 230 1.43 4.52 -19.44
N ASN A 231 0.11 4.54 -19.52
CA ASN A 231 -0.74 3.35 -19.62
C ASN A 231 -0.90 2.47 -18.36
N ASP A 232 -0.36 2.87 -17.22
CA ASP A 232 -0.51 2.13 -15.96
C ASP A 232 -1.97 2.06 -15.49
N ALA A 233 -2.32 0.92 -14.91
CA ALA A 233 -3.43 0.74 -13.97
C ALA A 233 -2.89 0.14 -12.69
N THR A 234 -3.33 0.69 -11.56
CA THR A 234 -2.90 0.28 -10.22
C THR A 234 -3.98 -0.49 -9.47
N THR A 235 -3.55 -1.42 -8.61
CA THR A 235 -4.43 -2.09 -7.65
C THR A 235 -5.18 -1.11 -6.75
N GLU A 236 -4.56 0.02 -6.39
CA GLU A 236 -5.14 1.11 -5.61
C GLU A 236 -6.35 1.69 -6.33
N GLY A 237 -6.15 2.15 -7.57
CA GLY A 237 -7.20 2.73 -8.39
C GLY A 237 -8.36 1.75 -8.60
N GLN A 238 -8.04 0.50 -8.95
CA GLN A 238 -9.04 -0.54 -9.19
C GLN A 238 -9.87 -0.84 -7.92
N SER A 239 -9.23 -0.97 -6.75
CA SER A 239 -9.92 -1.20 -5.47
C SER A 239 -10.87 -0.07 -5.12
N LEU A 240 -10.42 1.17 -5.29
CA LEU A 240 -11.21 2.37 -5.03
C LEU A 240 -12.40 2.45 -5.99
N GLN A 241 -12.25 2.03 -7.25
CA GLN A 241 -13.34 2.00 -8.21
C GLN A 241 -14.43 1.00 -7.81
N ILE A 242 -14.05 -0.21 -7.37
CA ILE A 242 -14.99 -1.22 -6.86
C ILE A 242 -15.77 -0.64 -5.67
N LEU A 243 -15.07 -0.03 -4.71
CA LEU A 243 -15.69 0.63 -3.56
C LEU A 243 -16.63 1.76 -3.98
N GLY A 244 -16.24 2.61 -4.92
CA GLY A 244 -17.07 3.71 -5.43
C GLY A 244 -18.39 3.21 -6.02
N TYR A 245 -18.34 2.20 -6.89
CA TYR A 245 -19.54 1.59 -7.47
C TYR A 245 -20.39 0.84 -6.45
N ALA A 246 -19.79 0.09 -5.52
CA ALA A 246 -20.53 -0.58 -4.46
C ALA A 246 -21.29 0.41 -3.56
N HIS A 247 -20.67 1.55 -3.20
CA HIS A 247 -21.35 2.61 -2.46
C HIS A 247 -22.45 3.29 -3.31
N ALA A 248 -22.22 3.52 -4.60
CA ALA A 248 -23.24 4.06 -5.50
C ALA A 248 -24.47 3.15 -5.59
N TYR A 249 -24.27 1.82 -5.62
CA TYR A 249 -25.37 0.87 -5.49
C TYR A 249 -26.08 0.99 -4.15
N LEU A 250 -25.34 1.08 -3.02
CA LEU A 250 -25.96 1.21 -1.71
C LEU A 250 -26.83 2.47 -1.59
N ALA A 251 -26.38 3.58 -2.16
CA ALA A 251 -27.05 4.88 -2.14
C ALA A 251 -28.27 4.95 -3.07
N THR A 252 -28.20 4.34 -4.25
CA THR A 252 -29.21 4.52 -5.31
C THR A 252 -30.11 3.29 -5.53
N LYS A 253 -29.67 2.11 -5.08
CA LYS A 253 -30.26 0.80 -5.38
C LYS A 253 -30.38 0.49 -6.88
N GLN A 254 -29.64 1.18 -7.74
CA GLN A 254 -29.63 0.91 -9.18
C GLN A 254 -28.64 -0.21 -9.50
N GLN A 255 -29.14 -1.30 -10.11
CA GLN A 255 -28.38 -2.51 -10.40
C GLN A 255 -27.11 -2.26 -11.23
N LYS A 256 -27.14 -1.31 -12.16
CA LYS A 256 -26.00 -0.96 -13.02
C LYS A 256 -24.70 -0.68 -12.25
N TYR A 257 -24.79 -0.11 -11.05
CA TYR A 257 -23.62 0.17 -10.22
C TYR A 257 -23.06 -1.11 -9.59
N LEU A 258 -23.94 -2.03 -9.16
CA LEU A 258 -23.50 -3.33 -8.65
C LEU A 258 -22.84 -4.17 -9.76
N ASP A 259 -23.42 -4.17 -10.96
CA ASP A 259 -22.87 -4.89 -12.11
C ASP A 259 -21.45 -4.37 -12.44
N LEU A 260 -21.24 -3.05 -12.41
CA LEU A 260 -19.92 -2.45 -12.61
C LEU A 260 -18.94 -2.71 -11.46
N ALA A 261 -19.41 -2.74 -10.21
CA ALA A 261 -18.56 -3.12 -9.07
C ALA A 261 -18.07 -4.57 -9.22
N ILE A 262 -18.94 -5.48 -9.65
CA ILE A 262 -18.62 -6.88 -9.93
C ILE A 262 -17.65 -6.99 -11.11
N ALA A 263 -17.90 -6.26 -12.19
CA ALA A 263 -17.02 -6.26 -13.37
C ALA A 263 -15.61 -5.74 -13.03
N CYS A 264 -15.50 -4.65 -12.26
CA CYS A 264 -14.20 -4.16 -11.80
C CYS A 264 -13.51 -5.13 -10.83
N PHE A 265 -14.26 -5.86 -10.00
CA PHE A 265 -13.71 -6.92 -9.16
C PHE A 265 -13.18 -8.09 -10.01
N ASP A 266 -13.95 -8.53 -11.01
CA ASP A 266 -13.54 -9.61 -11.92
C ASP A 266 -12.29 -9.20 -12.71
N ALA A 267 -12.20 -7.94 -13.14
CA ALA A 267 -11.00 -7.39 -13.77
C ALA A 267 -9.80 -7.39 -12.81
N TYR A 268 -10.02 -7.05 -11.53
CA TYR A 268 -8.96 -7.12 -10.50
C TYR A 268 -8.41 -8.55 -10.40
N VAL A 269 -9.29 -9.53 -10.20
CA VAL A 269 -8.93 -10.94 -10.05
C VAL A 269 -8.30 -11.51 -11.33
N THR A 270 -8.79 -11.11 -12.50
CA THR A 270 -8.30 -11.65 -13.76
C THR A 270 -6.93 -11.09 -14.12
N HIS A 271 -6.69 -9.79 -13.94
CA HIS A 271 -5.50 -9.14 -14.49
C HIS A 271 -4.42 -8.87 -13.44
N PHE A 272 -4.79 -8.48 -12.21
CA PHE A 272 -3.80 -8.17 -11.18
C PHE A 272 -3.34 -9.42 -10.43
N TYR A 273 -4.20 -10.43 -10.27
CA TYR A 273 -3.81 -11.76 -9.80
C TYR A 273 -3.41 -12.71 -10.94
N ASP A 274 -3.34 -12.23 -12.19
CA ASP A 274 -2.99 -13.01 -13.39
C ASP A 274 -3.79 -14.32 -13.50
N GLY A 275 -5.10 -14.20 -13.29
CA GLY A 275 -6.04 -15.31 -13.38
C GLY A 275 -5.93 -16.34 -12.25
N SER A 276 -5.10 -16.11 -11.22
CA SER A 276 -5.03 -16.99 -10.06
C SER A 276 -6.39 -17.13 -9.39
N PRO A 277 -6.88 -18.36 -9.16
CA PRO A 277 -8.19 -18.56 -8.55
C PRO A 277 -8.21 -18.09 -7.10
N ILE A 278 -9.33 -17.51 -6.69
CA ILE A 278 -9.61 -17.16 -5.29
C ILE A 278 -9.43 -18.43 -4.42
N PRO A 279 -8.57 -18.40 -3.38
CA PRO A 279 -8.33 -19.58 -2.55
C PRO A 279 -9.60 -20.11 -1.86
N ASP A 280 -9.73 -21.44 -1.79
CA ASP A 280 -10.83 -22.09 -1.05
C ASP A 280 -10.71 -21.96 0.47
N LYS A 281 -9.48 -21.77 0.96
CA LYS A 281 -9.15 -21.51 2.37
C LYS A 281 -8.20 -20.32 2.43
N PRO A 282 -8.29 -19.49 3.49
CA PRO A 282 -7.36 -18.39 3.69
C PRO A 282 -5.91 -18.87 3.61
N ARG A 283 -5.16 -18.25 2.69
CA ARG A 283 -3.72 -18.43 2.48
C ARG A 283 -3.22 -17.21 1.73
N ARG A 284 -1.90 -17.05 1.66
CA ARG A 284 -1.28 -16.02 0.84
C ARG A 284 -1.80 -16.04 -0.60
N TRP A 285 -2.25 -14.88 -1.06
CA TRP A 285 -2.75 -14.65 -2.41
C TRP A 285 -2.23 -13.28 -2.85
N VAL A 286 -1.31 -13.28 -3.82
CA VAL A 286 -0.52 -12.09 -4.18
C VAL A 286 -1.02 -11.53 -5.50
N ALA A 287 -1.37 -10.24 -5.49
CA ALA A 287 -1.59 -9.47 -6.71
C ALA A 287 -0.30 -8.77 -7.14
N ASN A 288 -0.16 -8.50 -8.43
CA ASN A 288 0.83 -7.55 -8.92
C ASN A 288 0.27 -6.13 -8.86
N TRP A 289 1.11 -5.18 -8.46
CA TRP A 289 0.74 -3.78 -8.27
C TRP A 289 0.17 -3.12 -9.53
N ILE A 290 0.75 -3.42 -10.69
CA ILE A 290 0.51 -2.66 -11.92
C ILE A 290 0.21 -3.60 -13.10
N VAL A 291 -0.75 -3.21 -13.93
CA VAL A 291 -0.99 -3.79 -15.26
C VAL A 291 -1.00 -2.71 -16.34
N ASN A 292 -0.75 -3.08 -17.59
CA ASN A 292 -0.87 -2.17 -18.73
C ASN A 292 -2.34 -1.99 -19.15
N ALA A 293 -3.00 -0.89 -18.80
CA ALA A 293 -4.42 -0.71 -19.10
C ALA A 293 -4.74 -0.40 -20.57
N LYS A 294 -3.78 0.14 -21.33
CA LYS A 294 -4.02 0.76 -22.65
C LYS A 294 -3.41 -0.07 -23.78
N GLU A 295 -2.78 0.55 -24.78
CA GLU A 295 -2.20 -0.15 -25.92
C GLU A 295 -0.94 -0.96 -25.54
N PRO A 296 -0.63 -2.04 -26.27
CA PRO A 296 0.64 -2.74 -26.12
C PRO A 296 1.82 -1.81 -26.38
N ILE A 297 2.86 -1.95 -25.57
CA ILE A 297 4.03 -1.08 -25.63
C ILE A 297 5.34 -1.87 -25.53
N PRO A 298 6.44 -1.43 -26.18
CA PRO A 298 7.73 -2.07 -25.98
C PRO A 298 8.22 -1.88 -24.55
N ALA A 299 8.65 -2.98 -23.93
CA ALA A 299 9.33 -2.99 -22.64
C ALA A 299 10.67 -2.27 -22.73
N ASN A 300 11.14 -1.79 -21.58
CA ASN A 300 12.53 -1.37 -21.43
C ASN A 300 13.45 -2.59 -21.54
N TRP A 301 14.45 -2.52 -22.43
CA TRP A 301 15.34 -3.63 -22.76
C TRP A 301 16.77 -3.38 -22.27
N PRO A 302 17.55 -4.44 -21.97
CA PRO A 302 17.16 -5.87 -21.93
C PRO A 302 16.25 -6.18 -20.75
N VAL A 303 15.28 -7.07 -20.97
CA VAL A 303 14.42 -7.59 -19.91
C VAL A 303 15.15 -8.73 -19.19
N ASP A 304 15.26 -8.63 -17.88
CA ASP A 304 15.66 -9.73 -17.01
C ASP A 304 14.40 -10.52 -16.64
N SER A 305 14.32 -11.77 -17.08
CA SER A 305 13.15 -12.60 -16.84
C SER A 305 13.10 -13.20 -15.43
N LYS A 306 14.23 -13.21 -14.71
CA LYS A 306 14.29 -13.73 -13.34
C LYS A 306 14.01 -12.62 -12.35
N ASP A 307 14.67 -11.47 -12.53
CA ASP A 307 14.56 -10.33 -11.63
C ASP A 307 14.15 -9.09 -12.45
N PRO A 308 12.86 -8.89 -12.79
CA PRO A 308 12.45 -7.83 -13.73
C PRO A 308 12.94 -6.43 -13.37
N THR A 309 13.02 -6.10 -12.08
CA THR A 309 13.53 -4.80 -11.59
C THR A 309 15.03 -4.59 -11.86
N HIS A 310 15.77 -5.66 -12.18
CA HIS A 310 17.19 -5.66 -12.56
C HIS A 310 17.41 -5.52 -14.08
N SER A 311 16.34 -5.35 -14.86
CA SER A 311 16.42 -5.11 -16.30
C SER A 311 17.28 -3.87 -16.66
N GLY A 312 17.60 -3.71 -17.94
CA GLY A 312 18.37 -2.59 -18.48
C GLY A 312 19.85 -2.91 -18.71
N PHE A 313 20.52 -2.04 -19.47
CA PHE A 313 21.94 -2.13 -19.72
C PHE A 313 22.69 -1.58 -18.51
N LYS A 314 23.54 -2.43 -17.94
CA LYS A 314 24.23 -2.14 -16.69
C LYS A 314 25.72 -2.07 -16.94
N GLY A 315 26.35 -1.01 -16.46
CA GLY A 315 27.80 -0.86 -16.45
C GLY A 315 28.47 -0.78 -17.83
N VAL A 316 27.78 -0.27 -18.87
CA VAL A 316 28.34 -0.22 -20.23
C VAL A 316 29.38 0.88 -20.34
N SER A 317 30.61 0.53 -20.75
CA SER A 317 31.69 1.50 -20.92
C SER A 317 31.42 2.46 -22.09
N MET A 318 31.33 3.75 -21.78
CA MET A 318 31.08 4.84 -22.72
C MET A 318 32.16 5.92 -22.60
N SER A 319 32.50 6.55 -23.73
CA SER A 319 33.41 7.70 -23.74
C SER A 319 32.60 8.98 -23.54
N PHE A 320 32.93 9.74 -22.50
CA PHE A 320 32.37 11.05 -22.21
C PHE A 320 33.32 12.15 -22.66
N ASN A 321 32.75 13.23 -23.19
CA ASN A 321 33.42 14.49 -23.45
C ASN A 321 32.62 15.60 -22.77
N LYS A 322 33.17 16.24 -21.73
CA LYS A 322 32.48 17.28 -20.94
C LYS A 322 31.11 16.81 -20.42
N GLY A 323 31.09 15.61 -19.86
CA GLY A 323 29.89 14.95 -19.35
C GLY A 323 28.91 14.47 -20.43
N LYS A 324 29.23 14.64 -21.72
CA LYS A 324 28.35 14.25 -22.83
C LYS A 324 28.81 12.95 -23.48
N THR A 325 27.87 12.06 -23.77
CA THR A 325 28.10 10.87 -24.61
C THR A 325 26.91 10.61 -25.53
N GLN A 326 27.08 9.69 -26.49
CA GLN A 326 26.01 9.18 -27.34
C GLN A 326 26.07 7.66 -27.38
N ILE A 327 24.97 7.02 -26.99
CA ILE A 327 24.85 5.56 -27.06
C ILE A 327 24.83 5.14 -28.54
N PRO A 328 25.65 4.15 -28.95
CA PRO A 328 25.75 3.75 -30.35
C PRO A 328 24.40 3.34 -30.94
N HIS A 329 24.13 3.79 -32.17
CA HIS A 329 22.98 3.33 -32.94
C HIS A 329 23.20 1.91 -33.46
N GLY A 330 22.12 1.13 -33.53
CA GLY A 330 22.20 -0.27 -33.93
C GLY A 330 22.68 -1.23 -32.84
N ALA A 331 22.74 -2.51 -33.19
CA ALA A 331 23.15 -3.56 -32.25
C ALA A 331 24.56 -3.33 -31.66
N PRO A 332 24.79 -3.68 -30.38
CA PRO A 332 23.84 -4.31 -29.46
C PRO A 332 22.99 -3.33 -28.64
N TYR A 333 23.24 -2.02 -28.72
CA TYR A 333 22.70 -1.04 -27.77
C TYR A 333 21.47 -0.28 -28.25
N TRP A 334 21.31 -0.13 -29.56
CA TRP A 334 20.18 0.54 -30.20
C TRP A 334 19.85 1.89 -29.56
N GLY A 335 20.88 2.74 -29.39
CA GLY A 335 20.80 4.01 -28.68
C GLY A 335 19.77 4.98 -29.26
N GLU A 336 19.40 4.85 -30.52
CA GLU A 336 18.31 5.60 -31.15
C GLU A 336 16.94 5.36 -30.50
N TYR A 337 16.79 4.27 -29.73
CA TYR A 337 15.58 3.95 -28.96
C TYR A 337 15.69 4.27 -27.46
N LEU A 338 16.70 5.06 -27.04
CA LEU A 338 16.92 5.42 -25.64
C LEU A 338 15.66 5.97 -24.97
N ASP A 339 15.34 5.45 -23.79
CA ASP A 339 14.16 5.83 -23.03
C ASP A 339 14.48 6.37 -21.64
N ILE A 340 15.51 5.84 -21.01
CA ILE A 340 16.00 6.28 -19.71
C ILE A 340 17.51 6.02 -19.58
N ALA A 341 18.22 6.94 -18.94
CA ALA A 341 19.56 6.75 -18.42
C ALA A 341 19.58 7.21 -16.95
N THR A 342 20.14 6.41 -16.04
CA THR A 342 20.06 6.70 -14.59
C THR A 342 21.29 7.47 -14.11
N PHE A 343 22.48 6.87 -14.21
CA PHE A 343 23.74 7.50 -13.83
C PHE A 343 24.93 6.82 -14.52
N ALA A 344 26.04 7.55 -14.62
CA ALA A 344 27.35 6.99 -14.95
C ALA A 344 28.16 6.76 -13.66
N PHE A 345 29.16 5.87 -13.70
CA PHE A 345 29.92 5.52 -12.50
C PHE A 345 31.31 4.91 -12.78
N ASP A 346 32.17 4.98 -11.75
CA ASP A 346 33.43 4.25 -11.64
C ASP A 346 33.40 3.33 -10.41
N GLY A 347 33.60 2.04 -10.63
CA GLY A 347 33.48 0.99 -9.60
C GLY A 347 32.65 -0.20 -10.09
N THR A 348 31.98 -0.86 -9.14
CA THR A 348 31.09 -2.02 -9.36
C THR A 348 29.74 -1.77 -8.69
N LEU A 349 28.65 -2.19 -9.32
CA LEU A 349 27.31 -2.06 -8.75
C LEU A 349 27.14 -3.05 -7.58
N ALA A 350 26.49 -2.61 -6.50
CA ALA A 350 26.22 -3.41 -5.31
C ALA A 350 25.27 -4.59 -5.60
N TRP A 351 24.31 -4.38 -6.50
CA TRP A 351 23.46 -5.41 -7.09
C TRP A 351 23.26 -5.10 -8.58
N ASP A 352 22.83 -6.08 -9.37
CA ASP A 352 22.80 -5.98 -10.83
C ASP A 352 21.58 -5.21 -11.37
N ALA A 353 21.36 -3.96 -10.90
CA ALA A 353 20.27 -3.10 -11.34
C ALA A 353 20.74 -1.70 -11.73
N ILE A 354 20.00 -1.03 -12.62
CA ILE A 354 20.34 0.31 -13.10
C ILE A 354 20.26 1.41 -12.03
N ASN A 355 19.62 1.14 -10.90
CA ASN A 355 19.48 2.04 -9.75
C ASN A 355 20.36 1.63 -8.56
N ALA A 356 21.30 0.70 -8.75
CA ALA A 356 22.13 0.17 -7.68
C ALA A 356 23.13 1.19 -7.09
N LYS A 357 23.53 0.97 -5.83
CA LYS A 357 24.69 1.67 -5.26
C LYS A 357 25.98 1.23 -5.96
N VAL A 358 27.01 2.07 -5.89
CA VAL A 358 28.33 1.81 -6.50
C VAL A 358 29.35 1.62 -5.39
N HIS A 359 30.18 0.57 -5.47
CA HIS A 359 31.31 0.31 -4.59
C HIS A 359 32.64 0.37 -5.36
N THR A 360 33.72 0.65 -4.64
CA THR A 360 35.07 0.58 -5.22
C THR A 360 35.54 -0.86 -5.41
N THR A 361 36.60 -1.04 -6.19
CA THR A 361 37.29 -2.32 -6.36
C THR A 361 38.74 -2.17 -5.96
N ASP A 362 39.29 -3.18 -5.30
CA ASP A 362 40.70 -3.21 -4.96
C ASP A 362 41.59 -3.45 -6.19
N ALA A 363 42.92 -3.39 -5.99
CA ALA A 363 43.91 -3.59 -7.06
C ALA A 363 43.90 -5.01 -7.68
N THR A 364 43.23 -5.97 -7.04
CA THR A 364 43.09 -7.36 -7.50
C THR A 364 41.76 -7.62 -8.20
N GLY A 365 40.86 -6.63 -8.22
CA GLY A 365 39.55 -6.70 -8.88
C GLY A 365 38.42 -7.18 -7.98
N ASN A 366 38.65 -7.37 -6.68
CA ASN A 366 37.59 -7.68 -5.73
C ASN A 366 36.84 -6.42 -5.32
N VAL A 367 35.54 -6.56 -5.03
CA VAL A 367 34.70 -5.45 -4.55
C VAL A 367 35.09 -5.11 -3.11
N ASP A 368 35.38 -3.84 -2.86
CA ASP A 368 35.50 -3.32 -1.50
C ASP A 368 34.12 -2.82 -1.05
N TRP A 369 33.39 -3.70 -0.35
CA TRP A 369 32.06 -3.42 0.20
C TRP A 369 32.05 -2.33 1.28
N SER A 370 33.23 -1.89 1.77
CA SER A 370 33.36 -0.85 2.79
C SER A 370 33.51 0.57 2.23
N SER A 371 33.71 0.72 0.90
CA SER A 371 33.99 2.00 0.25
C SER A 371 33.06 2.26 -0.94
N ASP A 372 32.39 3.41 -0.94
CA ASP A 372 31.53 3.84 -2.05
C ASP A 372 32.36 4.21 -3.29
N GLY A 373 31.92 3.73 -4.45
CA GLY A 373 32.44 4.12 -5.76
C GLY A 373 31.94 5.49 -6.21
N LYS A 374 32.47 5.99 -7.33
CA LYS A 374 32.05 7.30 -7.86
C LYS A 374 30.79 7.17 -8.70
N ARG A 375 29.80 8.02 -8.44
CA ARG A 375 28.56 8.15 -9.22
C ARG A 375 28.48 9.56 -9.83
N TYR A 376 27.97 9.63 -11.05
CA TYR A 376 27.76 10.84 -11.83
C TYR A 376 26.32 10.87 -12.35
N ASP A 377 25.50 11.82 -11.87
CA ASP A 377 24.08 11.89 -12.19
C ASP A 377 23.82 12.43 -13.60
N VAL A 378 22.75 11.95 -14.22
CA VAL A 378 22.29 12.39 -15.55
C VAL A 378 21.55 13.71 -15.40
N ALA A 379 21.97 14.73 -16.14
CA ALA A 379 21.27 16.01 -16.23
C ALA A 379 20.10 15.96 -17.23
N TRP A 380 20.31 15.37 -18.41
CA TRP A 380 19.27 15.18 -19.43
C TRP A 380 19.65 14.13 -20.47
N ILE A 381 18.64 13.62 -21.18
CA ILE A 381 18.77 12.71 -22.34
C ILE A 381 18.11 13.29 -23.59
N ILE A 382 18.48 12.79 -24.78
CA ILE A 382 17.66 12.90 -26.00
C ILE A 382 17.10 11.52 -26.31
N ASN A 383 15.79 11.37 -26.11
CA ASN A 383 15.11 10.09 -26.24
C ASN A 383 14.75 9.73 -27.69
N TRP A 384 14.11 8.58 -27.86
CA TRP A 384 13.64 8.03 -29.14
C TRP A 384 12.56 8.84 -29.86
N GLN A 385 11.87 9.75 -29.17
CA GLN A 385 10.91 10.70 -29.77
C GLN A 385 11.61 11.98 -30.26
N GLY A 386 12.92 12.11 -30.04
CA GLY A 386 13.67 13.34 -30.31
C GLY A 386 13.36 14.46 -29.32
N TYR A 387 12.96 14.10 -28.10
CA TYR A 387 12.72 15.02 -27.00
C TYR A 387 13.94 15.08 -26.10
N GLN A 388 14.33 16.29 -25.72
CA GLN A 388 15.34 16.50 -24.68
C GLN A 388 14.63 16.55 -23.33
N ILE A 389 14.93 15.61 -22.44
CA ILE A 389 14.23 15.43 -21.16
C ILE A 389 15.25 15.52 -20.02
N ASN A 390 14.99 16.36 -19.01
CA ASN A 390 15.86 16.48 -17.83
C ASN A 390 15.61 15.36 -16.79
N ALA A 391 16.39 15.36 -15.72
CA ALA A 391 16.25 14.42 -14.60
C ALA A 391 14.87 14.46 -13.91
N ASP A 392 14.22 15.62 -13.91
CA ASP A 392 12.90 15.84 -13.30
C ASP A 392 11.74 15.43 -14.22
N GLY A 393 12.04 15.07 -15.48
CA GLY A 393 11.06 14.67 -16.49
C GLY A 393 10.50 15.80 -17.35
N ASP A 394 10.99 17.03 -17.19
CA ASP A 394 10.61 18.17 -18.02
C ASP A 394 11.20 18.06 -19.43
N ILE A 395 10.37 18.41 -20.41
CA ILE A 395 10.79 18.45 -21.81
C ILE A 395 11.35 19.82 -22.15
N LEU A 396 12.66 19.88 -22.36
CA LEU A 396 13.40 21.09 -22.68
C LEU A 396 13.32 21.45 -24.17
N ALA A 397 13.23 20.45 -25.05
CA ALA A 397 13.15 20.63 -26.50
C ALA A 397 12.44 19.45 -27.17
N LYS A 398 11.75 19.69 -28.31
CA LYS A 398 11.10 18.66 -29.14
C LYS A 398 11.60 18.73 -30.59
N GLY A 399 11.50 17.62 -31.34
CA GLY A 399 11.79 17.57 -32.78
C GLY A 399 13.28 17.61 -33.13
N LEU A 400 14.15 17.08 -32.26
CA LEU A 400 15.58 17.01 -32.52
C LEU A 400 15.90 16.01 -33.64
N PRO A 401 17.02 16.18 -34.38
CA PRO A 401 17.39 15.25 -35.46
C PRO A 401 17.68 13.84 -34.95
N VAL A 402 17.30 12.80 -35.70
CA VAL A 402 17.55 11.38 -35.37
C VAL A 402 19.02 11.11 -35.04
N ALA A 403 19.96 11.78 -35.71
CA ALA A 403 21.39 11.68 -35.45
C ALA A 403 21.80 12.09 -34.02
N GLN A 404 20.94 12.75 -33.25
CA GLN A 404 21.17 13.12 -31.86
C GLN A 404 20.47 12.17 -30.86
N PHE A 405 19.65 11.22 -31.31
CA PHE A 405 18.96 10.30 -30.41
C PHE A 405 19.99 9.43 -29.69
N GLY A 406 19.70 9.08 -28.43
CA GLY A 406 20.62 8.34 -27.57
C GLY A 406 21.71 9.19 -26.92
N THR A 407 21.62 10.52 -27.02
CA THR A 407 22.55 11.42 -26.33
C THR A 407 22.23 11.47 -24.85
N VAL A 408 23.27 11.40 -24.01
CA VAL A 408 23.17 11.56 -22.56
C VAL A 408 24.13 12.67 -22.12
N GLN A 409 23.67 13.55 -21.24
CA GLN A 409 24.47 14.57 -20.58
C GLN A 409 24.42 14.36 -19.07
N LEU A 410 25.60 14.33 -18.44
CA LEU A 410 25.76 14.30 -16.98
C LEU A 410 25.75 15.71 -16.40
N GLU A 411 25.39 15.82 -15.11
CA GLU A 411 25.48 17.08 -14.35
C GLU A 411 26.93 17.58 -14.27
N ASP A 412 27.89 16.66 -14.11
CA ASP A 412 29.32 16.98 -14.20
C ASP A 412 29.71 17.19 -15.68
N ALA A 413 29.53 18.43 -16.14
CA ALA A 413 29.91 18.88 -17.48
C ALA A 413 31.44 18.99 -17.68
N THR A 414 32.26 18.57 -16.72
CA THR A 414 33.74 18.53 -16.84
C THR A 414 34.30 17.14 -17.05
N LEU A 415 33.47 16.09 -16.89
CA LEU A 415 33.89 14.70 -16.98
C LEU A 415 34.34 14.32 -18.40
N ASP A 416 35.57 13.82 -18.53
CA ASP A 416 36.15 13.32 -19.78
C ASP A 416 36.70 11.90 -19.57
N GLY A 417 36.63 11.05 -20.59
CA GLY A 417 37.22 9.72 -20.57
C GLY A 417 36.19 8.59 -20.59
N SER A 418 36.63 7.38 -20.24
CA SER A 418 35.79 6.18 -20.30
C SER A 418 35.18 5.87 -18.94
N HIS A 419 33.85 5.85 -18.86
CA HIS A 419 33.08 5.59 -17.63
C HIS A 419 31.95 4.61 -17.93
N LYS A 420 31.47 3.89 -16.92
CA LYS A 420 30.35 2.95 -17.08
C LYS A 420 29.03 3.72 -17.01
N LEU A 421 28.06 3.38 -17.86
CA LEU A 421 26.73 4.01 -17.91
C LEU A 421 25.63 2.94 -17.76
N ASN A 422 24.60 3.28 -16.97
CA ASN A 422 23.36 2.52 -16.84
C ASN A 422 22.23 3.17 -17.66
N PHE A 423 21.54 2.40 -18.49
CA PHE A 423 20.44 2.90 -19.33
C PHE A 423 19.49 1.79 -19.78
N ALA A 424 18.34 2.16 -20.32
CA ALA A 424 17.46 1.23 -21.03
C ALA A 424 16.82 1.92 -22.24
N ASN A 425 16.52 1.13 -23.26
CA ASN A 425 15.88 1.60 -24.49
C ASN A 425 14.49 0.93 -24.64
N ARG A 426 13.67 1.41 -25.58
CA ARG A 426 12.43 0.75 -26.01
C ARG A 426 12.68 -0.02 -27.31
N GLN A 427 13.39 -1.13 -27.21
CA GLN A 427 13.84 -1.88 -28.37
C GLN A 427 12.65 -2.42 -29.19
N PRO A 428 12.60 -2.20 -30.51
CA PRO A 428 11.60 -2.80 -31.37
C PRO A 428 11.65 -4.34 -31.35
N VAL A 429 10.50 -4.98 -31.55
CA VAL A 429 10.36 -6.45 -31.54
C VAL A 429 11.18 -7.10 -32.66
N GLU A 430 11.25 -6.46 -33.83
CA GLU A 430 12.07 -6.89 -34.96
C GLU A 430 13.59 -6.87 -34.65
N HIS A 431 13.99 -6.23 -33.56
CA HIS A 431 15.36 -6.17 -33.06
C HIS A 431 15.55 -7.02 -31.79
N GLY A 432 14.55 -7.83 -31.40
CA GLY A 432 14.60 -8.69 -30.21
C GLY A 432 14.06 -8.05 -28.93
N GLY A 433 13.33 -6.93 -29.06
CA GLY A 433 12.56 -6.35 -27.97
C GLY A 433 11.38 -7.22 -27.51
N VAL A 434 10.82 -6.90 -26.36
CA VAL A 434 9.67 -7.58 -25.75
C VAL A 434 8.50 -6.60 -25.67
N MET A 435 7.30 -7.05 -25.98
CA MET A 435 6.08 -6.25 -25.80
C MET A 435 5.45 -6.53 -24.45
N ILE A 436 4.93 -5.49 -23.83
CA ILE A 436 3.98 -5.59 -22.73
C ILE A 436 2.59 -5.43 -23.32
N GLU A 437 1.81 -6.50 -23.30
CA GLU A 437 0.46 -6.54 -23.84
C GLU A 437 -0.52 -5.78 -22.95
N ARG A 438 -1.71 -5.47 -23.50
CA ARG A 438 -2.80 -4.90 -22.69
C ARG A 438 -3.20 -5.89 -21.60
N ASN A 439 -3.49 -5.35 -20.43
CA ASN A 439 -3.83 -6.01 -19.18
C ASN A 439 -2.76 -6.98 -18.67
N GLN A 440 -1.55 -6.95 -19.25
CA GLN A 440 -0.43 -7.72 -18.75
C GLN A 440 0.15 -7.04 -17.51
N ILE A 441 0.43 -7.86 -16.49
CA ILE A 441 1.20 -7.46 -15.31
C ILE A 441 2.57 -6.90 -15.70
N GLN A 442 2.94 -5.81 -15.04
CA GLN A 442 4.17 -5.10 -15.33
C GLN A 442 4.74 -4.44 -14.07
N HIS A 443 5.99 -4.02 -14.16
CA HIS A 443 6.63 -3.12 -13.22
C HIS A 443 7.02 -1.85 -13.97
N ASN A 444 7.09 -0.72 -13.28
CA ASN A 444 7.48 0.57 -13.87
C ASN A 444 8.63 1.28 -13.13
N ARG A 445 9.14 0.70 -12.04
CA ARG A 445 10.23 1.26 -11.21
C ARG A 445 11.32 0.20 -10.94
N PRO A 446 12.58 0.39 -11.36
CA PRO A 446 13.09 1.53 -12.09
C PRO A 446 12.68 1.54 -13.58
N LEU A 447 12.25 0.41 -14.13
CA LEU A 447 11.99 0.23 -15.57
C LEU A 447 10.59 -0.29 -15.85
N HIS A 448 10.10 0.01 -17.05
CA HIS A 448 8.84 -0.48 -17.60
C HIS A 448 9.01 -1.86 -18.24
N VAL A 449 8.71 -2.92 -17.50
CA VAL A 449 9.01 -4.31 -17.91
C VAL A 449 7.86 -5.26 -17.54
N PRO A 450 7.65 -6.36 -18.30
CA PRO A 450 6.71 -7.39 -17.90
C PRO A 450 7.21 -8.12 -16.65
N VAL A 451 6.28 -8.57 -15.80
CA VAL A 451 6.59 -9.31 -14.57
C VAL A 451 6.11 -10.75 -14.74
N PRO A 452 6.93 -11.78 -14.43
CA PRO A 452 6.46 -13.16 -14.39
C PRO A 452 5.64 -13.40 -13.11
N HIS A 453 4.79 -14.44 -13.14
CA HIS A 453 3.84 -14.74 -12.06
C HIS A 453 4.49 -14.92 -10.67
N ASP A 454 5.70 -15.44 -10.65
CA ASP A 454 6.50 -15.73 -9.46
C ASP A 454 7.28 -14.49 -8.93
N ALA A 455 7.26 -13.36 -9.64
CA ALA A 455 7.90 -12.11 -9.22
C ALA A 455 6.89 -10.97 -8.98
N MET A 456 5.61 -11.30 -8.81
CA MET A 456 4.58 -10.31 -8.48
C MET A 456 4.83 -9.70 -7.11
N GLY A 457 4.44 -8.45 -6.94
CA GLY A 457 4.37 -7.78 -5.65
C GLY A 457 3.37 -6.64 -5.70
N ASN A 458 2.87 -6.22 -4.54
CA ASN A 458 1.81 -5.23 -4.46
C ASN A 458 2.25 -3.97 -3.67
N ALA A 459 1.46 -2.91 -3.78
CA ALA A 459 1.45 -1.86 -2.77
C ALA A 459 0.59 -2.32 -1.59
N ALA A 460 1.09 -2.14 -0.36
CA ALA A 460 0.46 -2.75 0.81
C ALA A 460 -0.88 -2.10 1.18
N ASP A 461 -1.08 -0.82 0.85
CA ASP A 461 -2.33 -0.08 1.06
C ASP A 461 -3.46 -0.58 0.15
N ALA A 462 -3.13 -0.94 -1.09
CA ALA A 462 -4.08 -1.46 -2.08
C ALA A 462 -4.79 -2.72 -1.58
N GLU A 463 -4.07 -3.57 -0.83
CA GLU A 463 -4.65 -4.78 -0.25
C GLU A 463 -5.69 -4.48 0.81
N LEU A 464 -5.48 -3.43 1.61
CA LEU A 464 -6.43 -3.03 2.66
C LEU A 464 -7.72 -2.50 2.05
N TRP A 465 -7.63 -1.73 0.96
CA TRP A 465 -8.81 -1.25 0.24
C TRP A 465 -9.50 -2.37 -0.52
N PHE A 466 -8.75 -3.31 -1.10
CA PHE A 466 -9.32 -4.48 -1.74
C PHE A 466 -10.03 -5.40 -0.73
N ALA A 467 -9.50 -5.52 0.50
CA ALA A 467 -10.16 -6.24 1.58
C ALA A 467 -11.51 -5.59 1.94
N ASP A 468 -11.60 -4.26 2.07
CA ASP A 468 -12.90 -3.56 2.28
C ASP A 468 -13.82 -3.74 1.06
N ALA A 469 -13.28 -3.73 -0.16
CA ALA A 469 -14.07 -3.99 -1.37
C ALA A 469 -14.69 -5.40 -1.36
N CYS A 470 -13.89 -6.42 -1.02
CA CYS A 470 -14.33 -7.80 -0.88
C CYS A 470 -15.38 -7.95 0.24
N TYR A 471 -15.13 -7.34 1.40
CA TYR A 471 -16.07 -7.31 2.51
C TYR A 471 -17.41 -6.70 2.08
N LEU A 472 -17.37 -5.52 1.46
CA LEU A 472 -18.56 -4.78 1.07
C LEU A 472 -19.37 -5.54 0.02
N LEU A 473 -18.72 -6.13 -1.00
CA LEU A 473 -19.39 -6.98 -1.98
C LEU A 473 -20.00 -8.22 -1.35
N TYR A 474 -19.33 -8.85 -0.38
CA TYR A 474 -19.91 -9.95 0.39
C TYR A 474 -21.16 -9.51 1.16
N LYS A 475 -21.12 -8.35 1.84
CA LYS A 475 -22.28 -7.81 2.57
C LYS A 475 -23.45 -7.47 1.63
N ILE A 476 -23.16 -7.02 0.41
CA ILE A 476 -24.18 -6.69 -0.60
C ILE A 476 -24.81 -7.94 -1.22
N THR A 477 -24.00 -8.93 -1.59
CA THR A 477 -24.42 -10.06 -2.44
C THR A 477 -24.67 -11.35 -1.68
N GLY A 478 -24.02 -11.55 -0.52
CA GLY A 478 -23.98 -12.81 0.22
C GLY A 478 -23.15 -13.92 -0.44
N GLU A 479 -22.46 -13.65 -1.56
CA GLU A 479 -21.74 -14.68 -2.31
C GLU A 479 -20.41 -15.06 -1.66
N GLN A 480 -20.16 -16.37 -1.55
CA GLN A 480 -18.98 -16.91 -0.87
C GLN A 480 -17.64 -16.59 -1.54
N ARG A 481 -17.62 -16.28 -2.85
CA ARG A 481 -16.39 -15.87 -3.55
C ARG A 481 -15.78 -14.61 -2.95
N TYR A 482 -16.61 -13.61 -2.61
CA TYR A 482 -16.13 -12.37 -2.01
C TYR A 482 -15.66 -12.57 -0.57
N PHE A 483 -16.33 -13.44 0.20
CA PHE A 483 -15.90 -13.81 1.54
C PHE A 483 -14.53 -14.53 1.51
N LYS A 484 -14.36 -15.50 0.62
CA LYS A 484 -13.08 -16.21 0.44
C LYS A 484 -11.95 -15.28 0.00
N ALA A 485 -12.23 -14.36 -0.92
CA ALA A 485 -11.30 -13.33 -1.35
C ALA A 485 -10.91 -12.44 -0.16
N TRP A 486 -11.90 -11.91 0.57
CA TRP A 486 -11.67 -11.08 1.75
C TRP A 486 -10.75 -11.77 2.77
N LYS A 487 -11.05 -13.00 3.18
CA LYS A 487 -10.23 -13.70 4.18
C LYS A 487 -8.84 -14.10 3.67
N SER A 488 -8.67 -14.27 2.35
CA SER A 488 -7.34 -14.53 1.76
C SER A 488 -6.49 -13.26 1.69
N VAL A 489 -7.11 -12.12 1.37
CA VAL A 489 -6.45 -10.80 1.39
C VAL A 489 -6.13 -10.41 2.83
N GLU A 490 -7.04 -10.64 3.78
CA GLU A 490 -6.78 -10.43 5.21
C GLU A 490 -5.60 -11.28 5.69
N PHE A 491 -5.57 -12.57 5.37
CA PHE A 491 -4.43 -13.44 5.70
C PHE A 491 -3.12 -12.86 5.19
N THR A 492 -3.11 -12.45 3.92
CA THR A 492 -1.95 -11.86 3.25
C THR A 492 -1.53 -10.57 3.96
N ALA A 493 -2.49 -9.66 4.21
CA ALA A 493 -2.29 -8.41 4.94
C ALA A 493 -1.69 -8.61 6.36
N MET A 494 -2.13 -9.63 7.09
CA MET A 494 -1.63 -9.92 8.43
C MET A 494 -0.15 -10.33 8.41
N GLU A 495 0.33 -10.99 7.35
CA GLU A 495 1.73 -11.39 7.25
C GLU A 495 2.71 -10.21 7.20
N TYR A 496 2.26 -9.00 6.82
CA TYR A 496 3.09 -7.77 6.80
C TYR A 496 3.13 -7.03 8.13
N THR A 497 2.23 -7.36 9.04
CA THR A 497 2.14 -6.66 10.33
C THR A 497 3.30 -7.04 11.24
N ASP A 498 3.91 -8.21 11.02
CA ASP A 498 5.10 -8.69 11.71
C ASP A 498 6.34 -8.52 10.80
N ILE A 499 6.81 -7.28 10.74
CA ILE A 499 7.78 -6.77 9.75
C ILE A 499 9.10 -7.54 9.77
N ASP A 500 9.53 -8.00 10.94
CA ASP A 500 10.81 -8.70 11.12
C ASP A 500 10.61 -10.22 11.29
N ALA A 501 9.38 -10.76 11.14
CA ALA A 501 9.07 -12.18 11.40
C ALA A 501 9.95 -13.14 10.59
N GLN A 502 10.25 -12.74 9.36
CA GLN A 502 10.99 -13.56 8.41
C GLN A 502 12.47 -13.23 8.36
N ASP A 503 12.95 -12.16 9.00
CA ASP A 503 14.35 -11.78 9.01
C ASP A 503 15.22 -12.93 9.59
N LYS A 504 16.43 -13.05 9.05
CA LYS A 504 17.44 -14.03 9.50
C LYS A 504 18.78 -13.32 9.66
N PHE A 505 19.61 -13.75 10.60
CA PHE A 505 21.01 -13.31 10.65
C PHE A 505 21.82 -13.89 9.47
N PHE A 506 21.57 -15.17 9.15
CA PHE A 506 22.05 -15.86 7.97
C PHE A 506 20.98 -16.85 7.52
N ARG A 507 20.83 -17.03 6.21
CA ARG A 507 19.69 -17.75 5.62
C ARG A 507 20.13 -18.90 4.72
N GLN A 508 19.44 -20.02 4.84
CA GLN A 508 19.42 -21.08 3.82
C GLN A 508 18.53 -20.62 2.65
N SER A 509 19.09 -20.56 1.44
CA SER A 509 18.39 -20.10 0.24
C SER A 509 18.89 -20.84 -1.00
N LEU A 510 17.97 -21.35 -1.81
CA LEU A 510 18.28 -21.97 -3.10
C LEU A 510 18.58 -20.94 -4.21
N HIS A 511 18.39 -19.64 -3.92
CA HIS A 511 18.31 -18.60 -4.95
C HIS A 511 19.32 -17.47 -4.76
N ALA A 512 19.68 -17.16 -3.51
CA ALA A 512 20.68 -16.15 -3.22
C ALA A 512 22.08 -16.63 -3.64
N ASN A 513 22.85 -15.78 -4.32
CA ASN A 513 24.23 -16.12 -4.68
C ASN A 513 25.27 -15.68 -3.63
N THR A 514 24.85 -14.82 -2.70
CA THR A 514 25.69 -14.30 -1.60
C THR A 514 25.31 -14.98 -0.27
N PRO A 515 26.26 -15.18 0.67
CA PRO A 515 25.96 -15.58 2.04
C PRO A 515 25.24 -14.48 2.86
N PHE A 516 25.31 -13.22 2.43
CA PHE A 516 24.78 -12.05 3.14
C PHE A 516 23.46 -11.61 2.51
N THR A 517 22.36 -12.25 2.95
CA THR A 517 21.03 -12.05 2.35
C THR A 517 20.18 -11.01 3.08
N ASP A 518 20.42 -10.81 4.37
CA ASP A 518 19.55 -10.04 5.25
C ASP A 518 20.41 -9.01 6.00
N GLY A 519 20.18 -7.72 5.71
CA GLY A 519 20.88 -6.61 6.35
C GLY A 519 22.39 -6.52 6.02
N ILE A 520 23.13 -5.84 6.89
CA ILE A 520 24.56 -5.57 6.77
C ILE A 520 25.34 -6.64 7.52
N SER A 521 26.22 -7.34 6.80
CA SER A 521 27.08 -8.39 7.32
C SER A 521 28.55 -8.11 7.07
N TYR A 522 29.39 -8.67 7.93
CA TYR A 522 30.85 -8.62 7.83
C TYR A 522 31.42 -10.02 8.00
N ASP A 523 32.62 -10.24 7.49
CA ASP A 523 33.37 -11.45 7.75
C ASP A 523 34.87 -11.16 7.89
N TRP A 524 35.57 -12.02 8.61
CA TRP A 524 37.03 -11.95 8.72
C TRP A 524 37.60 -13.31 9.12
N SER A 525 38.89 -13.48 8.83
CA SER A 525 39.65 -14.68 9.18
C SER A 525 40.64 -14.42 10.30
N TYR A 526 41.02 -15.49 10.99
CA TYR A 526 42.22 -15.48 11.82
C TYR A 526 43.09 -16.70 11.51
N PRO A 527 44.36 -16.54 11.10
CA PRO A 527 45.04 -15.26 10.78
C PRO A 527 44.35 -14.46 9.67
N ALA A 528 44.51 -13.13 9.67
CA ALA A 528 43.74 -12.21 8.82
C ALA A 528 43.97 -12.38 7.31
N ASP A 529 45.11 -12.96 6.92
CA ASP A 529 45.49 -13.24 5.53
C ASP A 529 45.02 -14.61 5.03
N ALA A 530 44.36 -15.41 5.87
CA ALA A 530 43.84 -16.72 5.46
C ALA A 530 42.67 -16.54 4.47
N PRO A 531 42.78 -17.02 3.22
CA PRO A 531 41.72 -16.83 2.22
C PRO A 531 40.43 -17.58 2.60
N VAL A 532 39.28 -17.04 2.21
CA VAL A 532 37.97 -17.68 2.34
C VAL A 532 37.22 -17.57 1.02
N SER A 533 36.46 -18.60 0.68
CA SER A 533 35.50 -18.53 -0.42
C SER A 533 34.11 -18.97 0.04
N TYR A 534 33.10 -18.30 -0.48
CA TYR A 534 31.69 -18.55 -0.18
C TYR A 534 30.98 -19.08 -1.41
N ALA A 535 30.08 -20.04 -1.21
CA ALA A 535 29.20 -20.59 -2.21
C ALA A 535 27.88 -21.03 -1.56
N ARG A 536 27.01 -21.69 -2.33
CA ARG A 536 25.86 -22.43 -1.80
C ARG A 536 25.82 -23.86 -2.33
N ASN A 537 25.35 -24.79 -1.50
CA ASN A 537 25.15 -26.18 -1.92
C ASN A 537 23.75 -26.38 -2.56
N ALA A 538 23.47 -27.61 -2.99
CA ALA A 538 22.19 -27.97 -3.64
C ALA A 538 20.96 -27.81 -2.73
N ASP A 539 21.15 -27.76 -1.41
CA ASP A 539 20.10 -27.52 -0.42
C ASP A 539 19.98 -26.02 -0.04
N GLY A 540 20.80 -25.16 -0.63
CA GLY A 540 20.80 -23.71 -0.39
C GLY A 540 21.59 -23.27 0.85
N MET A 541 22.34 -24.18 1.47
CA MET A 541 23.20 -23.86 2.61
C MET A 541 24.38 -23.02 2.14
N ILE A 542 24.75 -22.01 2.94
CA ILE A 542 26.01 -21.28 2.75
C ILE A 542 27.15 -22.27 2.94
N THR A 543 28.01 -22.36 1.94
CA THR A 543 29.23 -23.18 1.97
C THR A 543 30.42 -22.27 2.12
N LEU A 544 31.20 -22.47 3.17
CA LEU A 544 32.41 -21.73 3.48
C LEU A 544 33.59 -22.66 3.29
N ARG A 545 34.52 -22.29 2.41
CA ARG A 545 35.75 -23.06 2.15
C ARG A 545 36.98 -22.29 2.62
N LYS A 546 37.82 -22.97 3.40
CA LYS A 546 39.17 -22.53 3.80
C LYS A 546 40.21 -23.49 3.27
N GLU A 547 41.23 -22.96 2.60
CA GLU A 547 42.35 -23.74 2.08
C GLU A 547 43.49 -23.95 3.09
N VAL A 548 43.36 -23.38 4.29
CA VAL A 548 44.33 -23.49 5.38
C VAL A 548 43.61 -23.61 6.73
N ALA A 549 44.25 -24.27 7.69
CA ALA A 549 43.80 -24.29 9.08
C ALA A 549 43.72 -22.86 9.62
N SER A 550 42.52 -22.41 9.95
CA SER A 550 42.24 -21.02 10.36
C SER A 550 40.83 -20.91 10.94
N GLN A 551 40.54 -19.76 11.55
CA GLN A 551 39.20 -19.37 11.96
C GLN A 551 38.55 -18.54 10.86
N GLN A 552 37.23 -18.65 10.76
CA GLN A 552 36.40 -17.76 9.97
C GLN A 552 35.20 -17.30 10.80
N SER A 553 35.03 -15.98 10.90
CA SER A 553 33.86 -15.37 11.54
C SER A 553 32.95 -14.76 10.49
N LEU A 554 31.65 -14.97 10.64
CA LEU A 554 30.61 -14.20 9.96
C LEU A 554 29.80 -13.44 11.01
N GLU A 555 29.53 -12.17 10.75
CA GLU A 555 28.81 -11.27 11.65
C GLU A 555 27.67 -10.54 10.91
N GLN A 556 26.55 -10.35 11.58
CA GLN A 556 25.41 -9.55 11.15
C GLN A 556 25.18 -8.45 12.18
N GLN A 557 25.04 -7.19 11.75
CA GLN A 557 24.92 -6.02 12.65
C GLN A 557 23.63 -5.18 12.53
N SER A 558 22.77 -5.45 11.56
CA SER A 558 21.61 -4.59 11.22
C SER A 558 20.25 -5.28 11.22
N VAL A 559 20.19 -6.55 11.62
CA VAL A 559 18.95 -7.29 11.87
C VAL A 559 18.78 -7.30 13.39
N TRP A 560 17.75 -6.60 13.87
CA TRP A 560 17.56 -6.35 15.29
C TRP A 560 16.25 -6.93 15.76
N PHE A 561 16.32 -8.09 16.43
CA PHE A 561 15.18 -8.64 17.13
C PHE A 561 15.10 -8.03 18.53
N ARG A 562 13.89 -7.62 18.93
CA ARG A 562 13.61 -7.33 20.33
C ARG A 562 13.36 -8.64 21.07
N VAL A 563 14.08 -8.87 22.15
CA VAL A 563 14.17 -10.17 22.83
C VAL A 563 13.81 -10.06 24.30
N GLY A 564 13.40 -11.18 24.88
CA GLY A 564 13.20 -11.31 26.32
C GLY A 564 13.71 -12.66 26.82
N LYS A 565 13.49 -12.96 28.10
CA LYS A 565 13.99 -14.19 28.75
C LYS A 565 13.53 -15.51 28.12
N GLN A 566 12.45 -15.49 27.34
CA GLN A 566 11.92 -16.67 26.64
C GLN A 566 12.52 -16.86 25.24
N SER A 567 13.19 -15.83 24.71
CA SER A 567 13.72 -15.88 23.36
C SER A 567 14.85 -16.90 23.24
N LYS A 568 14.97 -17.47 22.05
CA LYS A 568 16.00 -18.46 21.72
C LYS A 568 16.71 -18.06 20.44
N VAL A 569 18.01 -18.26 20.40
CA VAL A 569 18.79 -18.10 19.18
C VAL A 569 18.89 -19.46 18.48
N ARG A 570 18.44 -19.50 17.22
CA ARG A 570 18.61 -20.63 16.32
C ARG A 570 19.92 -20.47 15.56
N THR A 571 20.70 -21.54 15.47
CA THR A 571 21.89 -21.61 14.61
C THR A 571 21.97 -22.99 13.97
N THR A 572 22.06 -23.02 12.64
CA THR A 572 22.17 -24.26 11.87
C THR A 572 23.54 -24.34 11.21
N PHE A 573 24.39 -25.29 11.61
CA PHE A 573 25.73 -25.43 11.02
C PHE A 573 26.18 -26.89 10.93
N GLY A 574 27.19 -27.16 10.11
CA GLY A 574 27.81 -28.47 9.97
C GLY A 574 29.09 -28.44 9.14
N GLY A 575 29.55 -29.62 8.73
CA GLY A 575 30.78 -29.80 7.94
C GLY A 575 31.88 -30.50 8.74
N VAL A 576 32.94 -30.91 8.02
CA VAL A 576 34.16 -31.52 8.55
C VAL A 576 35.36 -30.96 7.80
N ASP A 577 36.56 -31.13 8.35
CA ASP A 577 37.78 -30.81 7.62
C ASP A 577 38.11 -31.87 6.55
N ASP A 578 39.13 -31.61 5.72
CA ASP A 578 39.54 -32.49 4.62
C ASP A 578 40.05 -33.87 5.10
N LEU A 579 40.30 -34.03 6.40
CA LEU A 579 40.69 -35.28 7.06
C LEU A 579 39.53 -35.91 7.86
N ASN A 580 38.30 -35.45 7.64
CA ASN A 580 37.09 -35.84 8.37
C ASN A 580 37.18 -35.60 9.90
N GLN A 581 37.98 -34.63 10.34
CA GLN A 581 38.01 -34.18 11.73
C GLN A 581 36.94 -33.12 11.99
N PRO A 582 36.55 -32.92 13.27
CA PRO A 582 35.44 -32.05 13.60
C PRO A 582 35.73 -30.56 13.40
N ILE A 583 34.70 -29.79 13.03
CA ILE A 583 34.73 -28.32 13.00
C ILE A 583 34.16 -27.80 14.33
N SER A 584 34.86 -26.86 14.98
CA SER A 584 34.34 -26.16 16.15
C SER A 584 33.54 -24.92 15.75
N CYS A 585 32.55 -24.56 16.57
CA CYS A 585 31.67 -23.42 16.34
C CYS A 585 31.45 -22.63 17.63
N LYS A 586 31.58 -21.31 17.56
CA LYS A 586 31.24 -20.39 18.64
C LYS A 586 30.16 -19.42 18.16
N LEU A 587 29.12 -19.27 18.96
CA LEU A 587 28.05 -18.30 18.78
C LEU A 587 28.27 -17.12 19.73
N GLN A 588 28.09 -15.90 19.22
CA GLN A 588 28.07 -14.68 20.01
C GLN A 588 26.89 -13.79 19.61
N LEU A 589 26.26 -13.18 20.59
CA LEU A 589 25.20 -12.19 20.43
C LEU A 589 25.55 -10.95 21.26
N SER A 590 25.60 -9.79 20.63
CA SER A 590 25.60 -8.52 21.36
C SER A 590 24.15 -8.14 21.65
N ILE A 591 23.79 -7.93 22.92
CA ILE A 591 22.45 -7.47 23.30
C ILE A 591 22.58 -6.14 24.04
N ALA A 592 21.79 -5.16 23.63
CA ALA A 592 21.74 -3.84 24.24
C ALA A 592 20.31 -3.47 24.66
N PRO A 593 20.13 -2.55 25.63
CA PRO A 593 18.79 -2.07 25.98
C PRO A 593 18.11 -1.30 24.85
N GLU A 594 18.89 -0.66 23.97
CA GLU A 594 18.42 0.15 22.84
C GLU A 594 19.32 -0.09 21.61
N LYS A 595 18.78 0.14 20.41
CA LYS A 595 19.48 -0.10 19.12
C LYS A 595 20.76 0.73 18.94
N GLU A 596 20.80 1.95 19.47
CA GLU A 596 21.94 2.88 19.36
C GLU A 596 22.83 2.93 20.62
N ALA A 597 22.70 1.96 21.53
CA ALA A 597 23.45 1.98 22.77
C ALA A 597 24.97 2.00 22.51
N THR A 598 25.68 2.90 23.20
CA THR A 598 27.15 3.01 23.11
C THR A 598 27.87 1.79 23.70
N GLN A 599 27.17 0.98 24.50
CA GLN A 599 27.66 -0.26 25.08
C GLN A 599 26.59 -1.34 24.91
N ALA A 600 27.00 -2.49 24.38
CA ALA A 600 26.22 -3.72 24.34
C ALA A 600 26.93 -4.79 25.16
N THR A 601 26.19 -5.65 25.82
CA THR A 601 26.78 -6.81 26.49
C THR A 601 26.99 -7.91 25.45
N GLU A 602 28.22 -8.42 25.36
CA GLU A 602 28.56 -9.55 24.51
C GLU A 602 28.26 -10.86 25.23
N TRP A 603 27.29 -11.60 24.70
CA TRP A 603 26.89 -12.92 25.18
C TRP A 603 27.44 -13.98 24.22
N GLY A 604 27.83 -15.15 24.72
CA GLY A 604 28.27 -16.21 23.84
C GLY A 604 28.27 -17.60 24.45
N ILE A 605 28.40 -18.58 23.56
CA ILE A 605 28.48 -20.01 23.91
C ILE A 605 29.21 -20.77 22.79
N GLY A 606 29.99 -21.79 23.16
CA GLY A 606 30.50 -22.77 22.19
C GLY A 606 29.44 -23.81 21.88
N LEU A 607 29.31 -24.22 20.62
CA LEU A 607 28.38 -25.27 20.19
C LEU A 607 29.10 -26.62 20.06
N PRO A 608 28.38 -27.75 20.16
CA PRO A 608 28.96 -29.07 19.93
C PRO A 608 29.67 -29.15 18.58
N GLN A 609 30.91 -29.66 18.55
CA GLN A 609 31.68 -29.79 17.31
C GLN A 609 30.90 -30.59 16.26
N SER A 610 30.98 -30.14 15.01
CA SER A 610 30.40 -30.86 13.88
C SER A 610 31.30 -32.03 13.50
N THR A 611 30.82 -33.26 13.71
CA THR A 611 31.52 -34.52 13.38
C THR A 611 31.04 -35.15 12.07
N LEU A 612 30.04 -34.54 11.42
CA LEU A 612 29.41 -35.03 10.21
C LEU A 612 29.39 -33.93 9.15
N ALA A 613 29.42 -34.33 7.87
CA ALA A 613 29.32 -33.40 6.76
C ALA A 613 27.94 -32.69 6.66
N GLN A 614 26.91 -33.21 7.36
CA GLN A 614 25.56 -32.65 7.37
C GLN A 614 25.39 -31.57 8.45
N VAL A 615 24.48 -30.63 8.22
CA VAL A 615 24.14 -29.60 9.21
C VAL A 615 23.28 -30.15 10.35
N LYS A 616 23.36 -29.49 11.50
CA LYS A 616 22.46 -29.69 12.64
C LYS A 616 21.96 -28.33 13.15
N THR A 617 20.69 -28.27 13.54
CA THR A 617 20.06 -27.08 14.10
C THR A 617 20.14 -27.10 15.63
N TYR A 618 20.48 -25.95 16.20
CA TYR A 618 20.56 -25.71 17.63
C TYR A 618 19.67 -24.53 18.01
N ASP A 619 18.69 -24.77 18.90
CA ASP A 619 17.81 -23.74 19.46
C ASP A 619 18.20 -23.48 20.91
N ILE A 620 18.94 -22.40 21.13
CA ILE A 620 19.60 -22.13 22.41
C ILE A 620 18.84 -21.02 23.13
N ALA A 621 18.35 -21.30 24.33
CA ALA A 621 17.74 -20.26 25.17
C ALA A 621 18.76 -19.16 25.48
N LEU A 622 18.36 -17.89 25.38
CA LEU A 622 19.26 -16.78 25.71
C LEU A 622 19.79 -16.88 27.15
N SER A 623 19.02 -17.47 28.06
CA SER A 623 19.44 -17.79 29.43
C SER A 623 20.59 -18.79 29.57
N SER A 624 21.01 -19.43 28.48
CA SER A 624 22.23 -20.25 28.42
C SER A 624 23.45 -19.49 27.89
N LEU A 625 23.28 -18.30 27.31
CA LEU A 625 24.40 -17.50 26.85
C LEU A 625 25.06 -16.81 28.04
N ALA A 626 26.38 -16.95 28.15
CA ALA A 626 27.18 -16.34 29.20
C ALA A 626 27.74 -15.00 28.71
N ALA A 627 27.79 -13.99 29.58
CA ALA A 627 28.53 -12.77 29.29
C ALA A 627 30.01 -13.10 29.07
N LEU A 628 30.61 -12.54 28.02
CA LEU A 628 32.00 -12.82 27.64
C LEU A 628 33.00 -11.92 28.36
N THR A 629 32.61 -10.68 28.65
CA THR A 629 33.42 -9.65 29.31
C THR A 629 32.81 -9.20 30.63
N ARG A 630 33.65 -8.94 31.62
CA ARG A 630 33.29 -8.26 32.87
C ARG A 630 33.04 -6.77 32.65
N GLU A 631 32.47 -6.09 33.66
CA GLU A 631 32.28 -4.63 33.65
C GLU A 631 33.59 -3.83 33.51
N ASP A 632 34.71 -4.38 33.98
CA ASP A 632 36.04 -3.77 33.87
C ASP A 632 36.71 -4.00 32.50
N GLY A 633 36.03 -4.70 31.58
CA GLY A 633 36.52 -5.02 30.24
C GLY A 633 37.42 -6.25 30.16
N SER A 634 37.67 -6.97 31.26
CA SER A 634 38.42 -8.24 31.25
C SER A 634 37.53 -9.44 30.92
N ASP A 635 38.09 -10.46 30.27
CA ASP A 635 37.35 -11.68 29.91
C ASP A 635 37.11 -12.60 31.11
N PHE A 636 35.95 -13.27 31.15
CA PHE A 636 35.72 -14.39 32.06
C PHE A 636 36.63 -15.57 31.71
N LEU A 637 37.18 -16.26 32.72
CA LEU A 637 38.11 -17.40 32.51
C LEU A 637 37.32 -18.70 32.33
N LEU A 638 36.59 -18.78 31.22
CA LEU A 638 35.82 -19.95 30.82
C LEU A 638 36.75 -21.09 30.42
N ALA A 639 36.26 -22.32 30.59
CA ALA A 639 36.90 -23.54 30.15
C ALA A 639 37.21 -23.48 28.64
N ASP A 640 38.51 -23.45 28.31
CA ASP A 640 39.02 -23.37 26.93
C ASP A 640 40.21 -24.33 26.79
N GLN A 641 40.18 -25.17 25.76
CA GLN A 641 41.20 -26.21 25.58
C GLN A 641 42.60 -25.63 25.36
N ARG A 642 42.70 -24.41 24.82
CA ARG A 642 43.98 -23.70 24.62
C ARG A 642 44.57 -23.18 25.94
N ALA A 643 43.76 -23.08 27.00
CA ALA A 643 44.18 -22.70 28.34
C ALA A 643 44.59 -23.90 29.20
N VAL A 644 44.65 -25.12 28.63
CA VAL A 644 44.96 -26.33 29.38
C VAL A 644 46.04 -27.17 28.68
N THR A 645 46.98 -27.72 29.47
CA THR A 645 47.94 -28.74 29.02
C THR A 645 48.02 -29.86 30.06
N ASP A 646 48.56 -31.02 29.70
CA ASP A 646 48.76 -32.12 30.62
C ASP A 646 50.21 -32.60 30.74
N TYR A 647 50.42 -33.48 31.72
CA TYR A 647 51.54 -34.41 31.78
C TYR A 647 51.08 -35.75 32.39
N GLY A 648 51.90 -36.78 32.25
CA GLY A 648 51.64 -38.11 32.84
C GLY A 648 50.56 -38.92 32.12
N GLY A 649 50.15 -38.53 30.90
CA GLY A 649 49.22 -39.28 30.06
C GLY A 649 47.74 -38.99 30.34
N CYS A 650 47.43 -37.80 30.86
CA CYS A 650 46.05 -37.34 31.00
C CYS A 650 45.43 -37.14 29.61
N VAL A 651 44.14 -37.47 29.46
CA VAL A 651 43.42 -37.23 28.21
C VAL A 651 42.44 -36.09 28.42
N ILE A 652 42.71 -34.95 27.79
CA ILE A 652 41.91 -33.74 27.90
C ILE A 652 41.05 -33.58 26.65
N GLY A 653 39.78 -33.25 26.83
CA GLY A 653 38.86 -32.90 25.75
C GLY A 653 37.87 -31.82 26.18
N SER A 654 37.22 -31.22 25.18
CA SER A 654 36.10 -30.31 25.41
C SER A 654 34.77 -31.03 25.15
N LEU A 655 33.76 -30.75 25.96
CA LEU A 655 32.44 -31.36 25.85
C LEU A 655 31.36 -30.29 26.04
N PHE A 656 30.33 -30.32 25.21
CA PHE A 656 29.13 -29.53 25.44
C PHE A 656 28.22 -30.29 26.41
N GLU A 657 27.87 -29.66 27.52
CA GLU A 657 26.96 -30.22 28.51
C GLU A 657 25.78 -29.29 28.78
N GLU A 658 24.60 -29.88 28.92
CA GLU A 658 23.42 -29.22 29.46
C GLU A 658 23.44 -29.32 31.00
N GLN A 659 22.78 -28.38 31.68
CA GLN A 659 22.68 -28.36 33.14
C GLN A 659 24.03 -28.24 33.89
N VAL A 660 25.00 -27.57 33.28
CA VAL A 660 26.20 -27.07 33.97
C VAL A 660 25.74 -26.01 34.96
N TYR A 661 26.33 -26.00 36.16
CA TYR A 661 26.13 -25.03 37.27
C TYR A 661 25.12 -23.88 37.02
N ASP A 662 24.07 -23.81 37.85
CA ASP A 662 22.86 -22.99 37.65
C ASP A 662 21.98 -23.42 36.46
N SER A 663 22.08 -24.68 36.04
CA SER A 663 21.30 -25.28 34.95
C SER A 663 21.55 -24.70 33.55
N ARG A 664 22.64 -23.95 33.35
CA ARG A 664 23.02 -23.40 32.03
C ARG A 664 23.59 -24.49 31.12
N SER A 665 23.54 -24.27 29.82
CA SER A 665 24.33 -25.08 28.88
C SER A 665 25.71 -24.43 28.68
N ALA A 666 26.78 -25.22 28.63
CA ALA A 666 28.13 -24.70 28.44
C ALA A 666 29.09 -25.71 27.82
N MET A 667 30.17 -25.20 27.25
CA MET A 667 31.37 -25.99 26.98
C MET A 667 32.15 -26.16 28.28
N VAL A 668 32.59 -27.38 28.54
CA VAL A 668 33.41 -27.74 29.70
C VAL A 668 34.67 -28.45 29.22
N ILE A 669 35.75 -28.34 29.99
CA ILE A 669 36.93 -29.20 29.80
C ILE A 669 36.75 -30.42 30.68
N ASN A 670 36.86 -31.60 30.09
CA ASN A 670 36.90 -32.87 30.77
C ASN A 670 38.27 -33.52 30.62
N ALA A 671 38.85 -33.96 31.72
CA ALA A 671 40.17 -34.56 31.78
C ALA A 671 40.09 -35.93 32.47
N ARG A 672 40.60 -36.97 31.80
CA ARG A 672 40.71 -38.32 32.35
C ARG A 672 42.15 -38.59 32.80
N PHE A 673 42.32 -38.81 34.09
CA PHE A 673 43.57 -39.06 34.77
C PHE A 673 43.81 -40.57 34.91
N PRO A 674 44.86 -41.15 34.29
CA PRO A 674 45.13 -42.58 34.41
C PRO A 674 45.53 -43.01 35.82
N ASN A 675 46.15 -42.13 36.60
CA ASN A 675 46.66 -42.33 37.96
C ASN A 675 47.04 -40.99 38.62
N ASP A 676 47.66 -41.06 39.80
CA ASP A 676 48.08 -39.93 40.65
C ASP A 676 49.37 -39.22 40.22
N ASP A 677 50.10 -39.77 39.25
CA ASP A 677 51.28 -39.11 38.63
C ASP A 677 50.90 -38.19 37.45
N ALA A 678 49.64 -38.26 36.99
CA ALA A 678 49.12 -37.42 35.90
C ALA A 678 48.55 -36.10 36.43
N GLY A 679 48.79 -35.01 35.70
CA GLY A 679 48.34 -33.67 36.09
C GLY A 679 47.74 -32.89 34.93
N MET A 680 46.74 -32.07 35.23
CA MET A 680 46.18 -31.08 34.31
C MET A 680 46.60 -29.68 34.76
N VAL A 681 47.20 -28.90 33.87
CA VAL A 681 47.63 -27.52 34.13
C VAL A 681 46.66 -26.57 33.44
N ILE A 682 46.09 -25.63 34.20
CA ILE A 682 45.29 -24.52 33.65
C ILE A 682 46.15 -23.26 33.71
N GLY A 683 46.47 -22.70 32.56
CA GLY A 683 47.40 -21.57 32.41
C GLY A 683 46.72 -20.26 32.01
N ALA A 684 47.40 -19.16 32.32
CA ALA A 684 46.94 -17.81 32.03
C ALA A 684 47.31 -17.33 30.60
N TRP A 685 47.67 -18.24 29.69
CA TRP A 685 48.17 -17.94 28.34
C TRP A 685 47.18 -17.15 27.46
N LEU A 686 45.90 -17.20 27.80
CA LEU A 686 44.84 -16.46 27.10
C LEU A 686 44.50 -15.12 27.78
N THR A 687 45.10 -14.79 28.92
CA THR A 687 44.86 -13.52 29.61
C THR A 687 45.89 -12.47 29.18
N ALA A 688 45.47 -11.21 29.08
CA ALA A 688 46.35 -10.13 28.63
C ALA A 688 47.56 -9.89 29.53
N GLN A 689 47.46 -10.26 30.82
CA GLN A 689 48.52 -10.09 31.81
C GLN A 689 49.35 -11.37 32.01
N GLU A 690 49.00 -12.47 31.32
CA GLU A 690 49.55 -13.82 31.54
C GLU A 690 49.51 -14.27 33.01
N ARG A 691 48.58 -13.70 33.78
CA ARG A 691 48.31 -14.05 35.18
C ARG A 691 46.81 -13.93 35.49
N PHE A 692 46.35 -14.62 36.53
CA PHE A 692 45.01 -14.46 37.09
C PHE A 692 44.99 -14.69 38.61
N PRO A 693 44.06 -14.10 39.36
CA PRO A 693 43.81 -14.50 40.76
C PRO A 693 43.21 -15.91 40.80
N VAL A 694 43.25 -16.58 41.95
CA VAL A 694 42.61 -17.91 42.13
C VAL A 694 41.64 -17.80 43.29
N THR A 695 40.36 -17.58 42.99
CA THR A 695 39.33 -17.31 44.00
C THR A 695 38.30 -18.43 44.10
N GLN A 696 37.86 -18.99 42.97
CA GLN A 696 36.87 -20.06 42.94
C GLN A 696 36.96 -20.88 41.65
N LEU A 697 36.38 -22.07 41.64
CA LEU A 697 36.34 -22.98 40.48
C LEU A 697 35.01 -23.74 40.45
N VAL A 698 34.32 -23.72 39.31
CA VAL A 698 33.18 -24.60 39.07
C VAL A 698 33.67 -25.90 38.45
N TYR A 699 33.50 -27.01 39.17
CA TYR A 699 34.02 -28.32 38.78
C TYR A 699 33.05 -29.47 39.06
N ARG A 700 33.33 -30.62 38.44
CA ARG A 700 32.74 -31.92 38.74
C ARG A 700 33.86 -32.95 38.78
N ALA A 701 33.85 -33.82 39.78
CA ALA A 701 34.87 -34.85 39.94
C ALA A 701 34.25 -36.17 40.43
N ASP A 702 34.79 -37.30 39.97
CA ASP A 702 34.40 -38.65 40.44
C ASP A 702 35.36 -39.26 41.48
N ALA A 703 36.45 -38.56 41.79
CA ALA A 703 37.42 -38.86 42.83
C ALA A 703 37.84 -37.57 43.55
N ASP A 704 38.63 -37.69 44.61
CA ASP A 704 39.22 -36.53 45.27
C ASP A 704 40.42 -36.01 44.47
N PHE A 705 40.46 -34.69 44.28
CA PHE A 705 41.54 -33.96 43.61
C PHE A 705 42.06 -32.85 44.52
N ASN A 706 43.17 -32.24 44.13
CA ASN A 706 43.69 -31.04 44.75
C ASN A 706 44.06 -30.02 43.65
N LEU A 707 43.78 -28.74 43.91
CA LEU A 707 44.28 -27.61 43.12
C LEU A 707 45.58 -27.13 43.75
N ARG A 708 46.65 -27.06 42.97
CA ARG A 708 47.98 -26.62 43.41
C ARG A 708 48.43 -25.37 42.68
N LEU A 709 49.17 -24.52 43.39
CA LEU A 709 49.85 -23.36 42.83
C LEU A 709 51.13 -23.04 43.61
N GLU A 710 51.95 -22.17 43.02
CA GLU A 710 53.11 -21.54 43.64
C GLU A 710 52.77 -20.08 43.94
N ASP A 711 53.11 -19.60 45.14
CA ASP A 711 52.85 -18.22 45.56
C ASP A 711 53.96 -17.24 45.17
N ASP A 712 53.75 -15.94 45.43
CA ASP A 712 54.69 -14.88 45.03
C ASP A 712 56.05 -15.00 45.74
N ASP A 713 56.10 -15.73 46.86
CA ASP A 713 57.30 -16.03 47.65
C ASP A 713 57.93 -17.41 47.31
N LYS A 714 57.41 -18.10 46.29
CA LYS A 714 57.86 -19.42 45.79
C LYS A 714 57.51 -20.63 46.67
N TRP A 715 56.55 -20.49 47.57
CA TRP A 715 55.98 -21.62 48.31
C TRP A 715 54.83 -22.28 47.54
N ARG A 716 54.80 -23.62 47.54
CA ARG A 716 53.74 -24.41 46.91
C ARG A 716 52.62 -24.74 47.88
N TRP A 717 51.39 -24.51 47.45
CA TRP A 717 50.17 -24.68 48.24
C TRP A 717 49.15 -25.52 47.49
N TYR A 718 48.23 -26.13 48.23
CA TYR A 718 47.08 -26.81 47.63
C TYR A 718 45.78 -26.63 48.40
N TRP A 719 44.66 -26.77 47.69
CA TRP A 719 43.30 -26.87 48.23
C TRP A 719 42.67 -28.19 47.78
N MET A 720 41.89 -28.81 48.66
CA MET A 720 41.14 -30.04 48.34
C MET A 720 39.92 -29.74 47.45
N LEU A 721 39.71 -30.61 46.47
CA LEU A 721 38.56 -30.67 45.56
C LEU A 721 37.92 -32.06 45.68
N PRO A 722 37.02 -32.28 46.64
CA PRO A 722 36.42 -33.60 46.87
C PRO A 722 35.58 -34.11 45.69
N ALA A 723 35.36 -35.43 45.62
CA ALA A 723 34.41 -36.01 44.68
C ALA A 723 33.01 -35.38 44.83
N THR A 724 32.33 -35.14 43.70
CA THR A 724 31.09 -34.33 43.67
C THR A 724 29.82 -35.15 43.42
N ASP A 725 29.90 -36.49 43.45
CA ASP A 725 28.80 -37.41 43.13
C ASP A 725 28.11 -37.09 41.79
N GLY A 726 28.90 -36.68 40.79
CA GLY A 726 28.41 -36.34 39.45
C GLY A 726 27.72 -34.97 39.33
N LYS A 727 27.72 -34.14 40.39
CA LYS A 727 27.15 -32.79 40.37
C LYS A 727 28.21 -31.72 40.10
N TRP A 728 27.80 -30.63 39.46
CA TRP A 728 28.61 -29.43 39.34
C TRP A 728 28.62 -28.67 40.67
N MET A 729 29.80 -28.39 41.20
CA MET A 729 30.02 -27.74 42.50
C MET A 729 30.90 -26.51 42.35
N LEU A 730 30.68 -25.50 43.19
CA LEU A 730 31.57 -24.35 43.32
C LEU A 730 32.55 -24.59 44.47
N ALA A 731 33.85 -24.66 44.16
CA ALA A 731 34.92 -24.57 45.14
C ALA A 731 35.35 -23.12 45.33
N THR A 732 35.60 -22.68 46.56
CA THR A 732 36.13 -21.35 46.88
C THR A 732 37.46 -21.48 47.61
N PHE A 733 38.47 -20.72 47.17
CA PHE A 733 39.86 -20.82 47.63
C PHE A 733 40.21 -19.66 48.56
N SER A 734 39.92 -19.83 49.84
CA SER A 734 40.41 -18.90 50.87
C SER A 734 41.87 -19.23 51.23
N PRO A 735 42.75 -18.22 51.39
CA PRO A 735 44.12 -18.43 51.89
C PRO A 735 44.20 -19.21 53.21
N ASP A 736 43.21 -19.06 54.09
CA ASP A 736 43.19 -19.76 55.39
C ASP A 736 42.92 -21.27 55.27
N ALA A 737 42.35 -21.71 54.14
CA ALA A 737 42.07 -23.12 53.87
C ALA A 737 43.18 -23.81 53.06
N ALA A 738 44.24 -23.08 52.69
CA ALA A 738 45.36 -23.60 51.91
C ALA A 738 46.24 -24.50 52.77
N VAL A 739 46.67 -25.63 52.20
CA VAL A 739 47.62 -26.54 52.86
C VAL A 739 48.98 -26.41 52.20
N LEU A 740 50.02 -26.23 53.02
CA LEU A 740 51.40 -26.13 52.53
C LEU A 740 51.84 -27.50 51.98
N SER A 741 52.32 -27.54 50.73
CA SER A 741 52.83 -28.76 50.11
C SER A 741 54.05 -29.29 50.85
N GLY A 742 54.15 -30.62 50.99
CA GLY A 742 55.34 -31.27 51.52
C GLY A 742 56.56 -31.21 50.60
N TYR A 743 56.36 -30.90 49.31
CA TYR A 743 57.40 -30.72 48.31
C TYR A 743 57.58 -29.23 47.98
N GLN A 744 58.78 -28.69 48.25
CA GLN A 744 59.15 -27.29 48.09
C GLN A 744 60.52 -27.19 47.39
N PRO A 745 60.57 -27.11 46.05
CA PRO A 745 61.84 -27.16 45.32
C PRO A 745 62.72 -25.91 45.48
N ASP A 746 62.11 -24.76 45.79
CA ASP A 746 62.79 -23.46 45.89
C ASP A 746 63.08 -23.03 47.34
N HIS A 747 62.78 -23.88 48.31
CA HIS A 747 63.01 -23.64 49.75
C HIS A 747 63.77 -24.80 50.39
N GLN A 748 64.64 -24.48 51.35
CA GLN A 748 65.37 -25.49 52.12
C GLN A 748 64.56 -25.92 53.34
N ASP A 749 64.79 -27.13 53.85
CA ASP A 749 64.06 -27.70 55.01
C ASP A 749 64.11 -26.83 56.28
N GLY A 750 65.07 -25.89 56.38
CA GLY A 750 65.25 -24.96 57.50
C GLY A 750 64.55 -23.60 57.36
N ASP A 751 63.96 -23.30 56.20
CA ASP A 751 63.28 -22.02 55.95
C ASP A 751 62.01 -21.89 56.82
N ALA A 752 61.72 -20.67 57.27
CA ALA A 752 60.55 -20.42 58.11
C ALA A 752 59.26 -20.66 57.32
N LYS A 753 58.54 -21.74 57.65
CA LYS A 753 57.34 -22.16 56.93
C LYS A 753 56.21 -21.13 57.09
N PRO A 754 55.68 -20.55 56.01
CA PRO A 754 54.54 -19.65 56.07
C PRO A 754 53.28 -20.40 56.54
N THR A 755 52.37 -19.68 57.19
CA THR A 755 51.09 -20.23 57.69
C THR A 755 49.91 -19.97 56.75
N ARG A 756 50.13 -19.15 55.72
CA ARG A 756 49.16 -18.83 54.66
C ARG A 756 49.90 -18.45 53.36
N PRO A 757 49.32 -18.71 52.19
CA PRO A 757 49.89 -18.31 50.91
C PRO A 757 49.93 -16.79 50.75
N ASN A 758 51.01 -16.27 50.16
CA ASN A 758 51.13 -14.89 49.72
C ASN A 758 50.93 -14.79 48.20
N VAL A 759 49.67 -14.79 47.76
CA VAL A 759 49.33 -14.85 46.33
C VAL A 759 48.49 -13.64 45.94
N SER A 760 48.98 -12.85 45.00
CA SER A 760 48.20 -11.82 44.32
C SER A 760 47.54 -12.35 43.04
N SER A 761 48.32 -13.04 42.20
CA SER A 761 47.90 -13.68 40.95
C SER A 761 48.92 -14.76 40.56
N VAL A 762 48.55 -15.74 39.74
CA VAL A 762 49.43 -16.83 39.28
C VAL A 762 49.43 -16.95 37.76
N GLU A 763 50.51 -17.47 37.20
CA GLU A 763 50.62 -17.81 35.77
C GLU A 763 49.87 -19.09 35.42
N GLN A 764 49.76 -20.01 36.37
CA GLN A 764 49.09 -21.30 36.17
C GLN A 764 48.70 -21.95 37.50
N ILE A 765 47.74 -22.86 37.43
CA ILE A 765 47.36 -23.81 38.50
C ILE A 765 47.47 -25.24 37.98
N THR A 766 47.64 -26.20 38.87
CA THR A 766 47.69 -27.63 38.54
C THR A 766 46.62 -28.38 39.30
N ILE A 767 45.78 -29.14 38.59
CA ILE A 767 44.85 -30.12 39.15
C ILE A 767 45.54 -31.48 39.18
N LEU A 768 45.59 -32.08 40.35
CA LEU A 768 46.21 -33.38 40.61
C LEU A 768 45.27 -34.24 41.43
N GLN A 769 45.33 -35.54 41.21
CA GLN A 769 44.55 -36.48 42.00
C GLN A 769 45.04 -36.49 43.46
N ASP A 770 44.11 -36.62 44.42
CA ASP A 770 44.43 -36.88 45.82
C ASP A 770 44.09 -38.33 46.15
N GLY A 771 45.09 -39.21 46.08
CA GLY A 771 44.92 -40.65 46.02
C GLY A 771 45.04 -41.20 44.60
N ASN A 772 44.97 -42.52 44.42
CA ASN A 772 45.26 -43.21 43.16
C ASN A 772 44.05 -44.02 42.66
N VAL A 773 43.01 -43.32 42.19
CA VAL A 773 41.86 -43.93 41.52
C VAL A 773 42.14 -43.99 40.02
N VAL A 774 42.15 -45.20 39.47
CA VAL A 774 42.43 -45.43 38.04
C VAL A 774 41.33 -44.80 37.18
N ASP A 775 41.73 -44.09 36.13
CA ASP A 775 40.85 -43.43 35.15
C ASP A 775 39.85 -42.42 35.75
N ALA A 776 40.26 -41.70 36.79
CA ALA A 776 39.43 -40.66 37.42
C ALA A 776 39.18 -39.48 36.48
N ASN A 777 37.99 -38.90 36.55
CA ASN A 777 37.54 -37.81 35.70
C ASN A 777 37.39 -36.52 36.51
N PHE A 778 37.96 -35.45 35.96
CA PHE A 778 37.80 -34.09 36.45
C PHE A 778 37.30 -33.22 35.31
N SER A 779 36.17 -32.53 35.52
CA SER A 779 35.65 -31.56 34.59
C SER A 779 35.59 -30.18 35.24
N TYR A 780 35.88 -29.11 34.49
CA TYR A 780 35.67 -27.75 34.96
C TYR A 780 35.00 -26.87 33.90
N TYR A 781 34.23 -25.88 34.37
CA TYR A 781 33.51 -24.94 33.51
C TYR A 781 34.11 -23.54 33.54
N VAL A 782 34.36 -22.98 34.73
CA VAL A 782 34.85 -21.60 34.86
C VAL A 782 35.77 -21.48 36.07
N LEU A 783 36.84 -20.71 35.89
CA LEU A 783 37.75 -20.29 36.94
C LEU A 783 37.42 -18.84 37.35
N ASN A 784 37.45 -18.57 38.64
CA ASN A 784 37.04 -17.31 39.26
C ASN A 784 35.57 -16.98 38.97
N ASP A 785 35.27 -15.76 38.52
CA ASP A 785 33.89 -15.27 38.44
C ASP A 785 33.03 -16.09 37.48
N ILE A 786 31.84 -16.48 37.95
CA ILE A 786 30.85 -17.15 37.12
C ILE A 786 30.17 -16.07 36.27
N PRO A 787 30.19 -16.16 34.93
CA PRO A 787 29.56 -15.15 34.09
C PRO A 787 28.04 -15.12 34.34
N PRO A 788 27.41 -13.94 34.38
CA PRO A 788 25.96 -13.86 34.34
C PRO A 788 25.43 -14.46 33.04
N THR A 789 24.17 -14.92 33.05
CA THR A 789 23.44 -15.28 31.82
C THR A 789 22.36 -14.27 31.50
N PHE A 790 21.91 -14.24 30.25
CA PHE A 790 20.88 -13.29 29.84
C PHE A 790 19.54 -13.62 30.53
N ASN A 791 19.01 -12.67 31.30
CA ASN A 791 17.77 -12.84 32.06
C ASN A 791 16.88 -11.58 32.04
N ALA A 792 17.05 -10.73 31.03
CA ALA A 792 16.23 -9.54 30.87
C ALA A 792 14.91 -9.86 30.15
N ASP A 793 13.85 -9.11 30.48
CA ASP A 793 12.55 -9.18 29.79
C ASP A 793 12.50 -8.29 28.54
N ASP A 794 13.56 -7.53 28.28
CA ASP A 794 13.68 -6.63 27.15
C ASP A 794 15.15 -6.43 26.76
N GLY A 795 15.37 -6.12 25.47
CA GLY A 795 16.67 -5.88 24.86
C GLY A 795 16.61 -6.08 23.36
N TYR A 796 17.58 -5.54 22.63
CA TYR A 796 17.72 -5.69 21.19
C TYR A 796 18.99 -6.45 20.87
N THR A 797 18.88 -7.45 19.99
CA THR A 797 20.07 -8.04 19.38
C THR A 797 20.71 -6.98 18.49
N ILE A 798 21.97 -6.61 18.76
CA ILE A 798 22.72 -5.63 17.97
C ILE A 798 23.63 -6.33 16.98
N LYS A 799 24.26 -7.43 17.40
CA LYS A 799 25.10 -8.24 16.54
C LYS A 799 24.86 -9.71 16.77
N TYR A 800 24.91 -10.48 15.69
CA TYR A 800 25.06 -11.91 15.71
C TYR A 800 26.38 -12.27 15.07
N ARG A 801 27.19 -13.09 15.73
CA ARG A 801 28.44 -13.60 15.17
C ARG A 801 28.53 -15.09 15.34
N ILE A 802 28.91 -15.77 14.27
CA ILE A 802 29.29 -17.18 14.29
C ILE A 802 30.74 -17.30 13.86
N THR A 803 31.52 -18.06 14.63
CA THR A 803 32.94 -18.33 14.36
C THR A 803 33.14 -19.82 14.21
N LEU A 804 33.70 -20.23 13.07
CA LEU A 804 33.98 -21.62 12.70
C LEU A 804 35.49 -21.83 12.61
N GLN A 805 36.00 -22.95 13.12
CA GLN A 805 37.44 -23.27 13.10
C GLN A 805 37.69 -24.77 12.90
N ALA A 806 38.76 -25.10 12.19
CA ALA A 806 39.32 -26.46 12.11
C ALA A 806 40.85 -26.45 12.08
N GLU A 807 41.46 -27.61 12.38
CA GLU A 807 42.92 -27.83 12.42
C GLU A 807 43.55 -28.12 11.05
N ASN A 808 42.73 -28.32 10.02
CA ASN A 808 43.14 -28.55 8.63
C ASN A 808 42.27 -27.72 7.67
N PRO A 809 42.59 -27.63 6.36
CA PRO A 809 41.66 -27.07 5.37
C PRO A 809 40.28 -27.73 5.48
N TYR A 810 39.21 -26.95 5.36
CA TYR A 810 37.87 -27.41 5.71
C TYR A 810 36.76 -26.77 4.89
N THR A 811 35.63 -27.47 4.86
CA THR A 811 34.37 -26.96 4.32
C THR A 811 33.31 -26.97 5.40
N ALA A 812 32.86 -25.78 5.79
CA ALA A 812 31.75 -25.62 6.72
C ALA A 812 30.45 -25.30 5.97
N LEU A 813 29.34 -25.73 6.53
CA LEU A 813 27.99 -25.44 6.05
C LEU A 813 27.25 -24.61 7.10
N LEU A 814 26.54 -23.58 6.65
CA LEU A 814 25.70 -22.70 7.47
C LEU A 814 24.30 -22.57 6.85
N GLY A 815 23.27 -22.84 7.64
CA GLY A 815 21.86 -22.71 7.26
C GLY A 815 21.21 -21.52 7.94
N ASP A 816 19.95 -21.66 8.36
CA ASP A 816 19.21 -20.60 9.04
C ASP A 816 19.77 -20.31 10.44
N CYS A 817 20.04 -19.02 10.67
CA CYS A 817 20.39 -18.42 11.96
C CYS A 817 19.41 -17.27 12.24
N THR A 818 18.69 -17.30 13.37
CA THR A 818 17.60 -16.33 13.66
C THR A 818 17.19 -16.34 15.13
N MET A 819 16.25 -15.47 15.51
CA MET A 819 15.61 -15.47 16.82
C MET A 819 14.23 -16.12 16.78
N LEU A 820 14.01 -17.07 17.69
CA LEU A 820 12.70 -17.65 17.98
C LEU A 820 12.13 -17.03 19.26
N ASP A 821 10.81 -17.05 19.39
CA ASP A 821 10.10 -16.55 20.58
C ASP A 821 10.55 -15.12 20.96
N HIS A 822 10.85 -14.29 19.94
CA HIS A 822 11.20 -12.88 20.09
C HIS A 822 9.93 -12.03 20.21
N ARG A 823 10.09 -10.80 20.68
CA ARG A 823 8.97 -9.85 20.80
C ARG A 823 8.64 -9.25 19.43
N GLN A 824 7.36 -9.10 19.14
CA GLN A 824 6.87 -8.57 17.86
C GLN A 824 6.80 -7.03 17.81
N ASP A 825 7.19 -6.34 18.89
CA ASP A 825 7.19 -4.87 19.00
C ASP A 825 8.60 -4.28 18.84
N SER A 826 9.34 -4.75 17.83
CA SER A 826 10.71 -4.32 17.51
C SER A 826 10.77 -2.94 16.84
N LEU A 827 9.66 -2.48 16.27
CA LEU A 827 9.50 -1.19 15.61
C LEU A 827 8.28 -0.45 16.17
N PHE A 828 8.29 0.88 16.06
CA PHE A 828 7.20 1.71 16.54
C PHE A 828 5.85 1.28 15.95
N CYS A 829 4.88 0.98 16.82
CA CYS A 829 3.52 0.51 16.49
C CYS A 829 3.47 -0.81 15.68
N THR A 830 4.41 -1.72 15.94
CA THR A 830 4.35 -3.11 15.45
C THR A 830 3.98 -4.09 16.59
N PRO A 831 3.25 -5.18 16.30
CA PRO A 831 2.59 -5.46 15.03
C PRO A 831 1.39 -4.53 14.80
N GLY A 832 1.03 -4.31 13.55
CA GLY A 832 -0.20 -3.62 13.16
C GLY A 832 0.00 -2.55 12.09
N VAL A 833 0.98 -1.65 12.25
CA VAL A 833 1.30 -0.67 11.20
C VAL A 833 1.89 -1.39 9.98
N ILE A 834 1.37 -1.03 8.80
CA ILE A 834 1.71 -1.67 7.54
C ILE A 834 2.77 -0.82 6.80
N PRO A 835 3.81 -1.46 6.22
CA PRO A 835 4.87 -0.78 5.48
C PRO A 835 4.38 -0.22 4.12
N PHE A 836 5.30 0.35 3.34
CA PHE A 836 4.98 0.88 2.00
C PHE A 836 4.61 -0.23 1.00
N SER A 837 5.40 -1.30 0.95
CA SER A 837 5.22 -2.36 -0.06
C SER A 837 5.41 -3.75 0.51
N ASN A 838 4.88 -4.73 -0.21
CA ASN A 838 4.96 -6.15 0.12
C ASN A 838 5.50 -6.98 -1.05
N ILE A 839 6.60 -6.52 -1.65
CA ILE A 839 7.22 -7.19 -2.80
C ILE A 839 7.46 -8.66 -2.45
N TYR A 840 6.84 -9.58 -3.19
CA TYR A 840 6.94 -11.00 -2.90
C TYR A 840 8.10 -11.61 -3.69
N GLN A 841 8.84 -12.48 -3.02
CA GLN A 841 9.88 -13.29 -3.64
C GLN A 841 9.40 -14.74 -3.63
N ALA A 842 8.92 -15.26 -4.77
CA ALA A 842 8.44 -16.64 -4.86
C ALA A 842 9.48 -17.67 -4.44
N ASP A 843 10.72 -17.41 -4.81
CA ASP A 843 11.92 -18.19 -4.53
C ASP A 843 12.15 -18.42 -3.02
N SER A 844 11.80 -17.44 -2.18
CA SER A 844 12.01 -17.51 -0.73
C SER A 844 10.71 -17.70 0.06
N GLN A 845 9.56 -17.76 -0.62
CA GLN A 845 8.22 -17.77 -0.03
C GLN A 845 8.04 -16.73 1.08
N GLN A 846 8.65 -15.56 0.94
CA GLN A 846 8.57 -14.44 1.87
C GLN A 846 8.46 -13.13 1.11
N PHE A 847 8.20 -12.06 1.85
CA PHE A 847 8.32 -10.71 1.32
C PHE A 847 9.79 -10.29 1.31
N ASP A 848 10.15 -9.45 0.36
CA ASP A 848 11.49 -8.89 0.22
C ASP A 848 11.90 -8.17 1.51
N GLY A 849 13.20 -8.12 1.79
CA GLY A 849 13.73 -7.45 2.98
C GLY A 849 13.53 -5.94 2.96
N TRP A 850 13.32 -5.33 1.79
CA TRP A 850 12.92 -3.93 1.68
C TRP A 850 11.41 -3.77 1.86
N HIS A 851 10.99 -3.04 2.89
CA HIS A 851 9.58 -2.79 3.19
C HIS A 851 9.20 -1.32 2.98
N GLY A 852 10.16 -0.41 3.18
CA GLY A 852 9.97 1.03 3.07
C GLY A 852 9.30 1.65 4.30
N MET A 853 9.16 2.98 4.28
CA MET A 853 8.59 3.75 5.38
C MET A 853 7.07 3.56 5.45
N PRO A 854 6.45 3.46 6.64
CA PRO A 854 5.00 3.50 6.77
C PRO A 854 4.48 4.93 6.61
N TYR A 855 3.30 5.04 5.97
CA TYR A 855 2.60 6.31 5.72
C TYR A 855 1.27 6.30 6.47
N PRO A 856 0.88 7.36 7.21
CA PRO A 856 -0.46 7.48 7.76
C PRO A 856 -1.56 7.32 6.69
N GLY A 857 -1.31 7.82 5.47
CA GLY A 857 -2.23 7.66 4.34
C GLY A 857 -2.40 6.22 3.82
N TYR A 858 -1.52 5.30 4.21
CA TYR A 858 -1.59 3.87 3.87
C TYR A 858 -2.27 3.05 4.97
N GLN A 859 -2.46 3.63 6.16
CA GLN A 859 -3.05 2.91 7.27
C GLN A 859 -4.57 2.88 7.16
N TYR A 860 -5.17 1.70 7.25
CA TYR A 860 -6.61 1.48 7.11
C TYR A 860 -7.14 0.59 8.25
N PRO A 861 -7.40 1.15 9.46
CA PRO A 861 -7.66 0.36 10.67
C PRO A 861 -8.89 -0.55 10.59
N PHE A 862 -9.76 -0.34 9.59
CA PHE A 862 -10.89 -1.21 9.28
C PHE A 862 -10.49 -2.70 9.19
N ILE A 863 -9.29 -3.01 8.66
CA ILE A 863 -8.86 -4.40 8.44
C ILE A 863 -8.85 -5.23 9.74
N PHE A 864 -8.59 -4.60 10.89
CA PHE A 864 -8.54 -5.29 12.18
C PHE A 864 -9.89 -5.41 12.88
N VAL A 865 -10.93 -4.72 12.41
CA VAL A 865 -12.24 -4.73 13.09
C VAL A 865 -12.84 -6.13 13.12
N HIS A 866 -12.60 -6.93 12.08
CA HIS A 866 -13.12 -8.29 11.92
C HIS A 866 -12.02 -9.35 11.80
N ALA A 867 -10.76 -8.99 12.08
CA ALA A 867 -9.63 -9.90 11.94
C ALA A 867 -9.58 -10.92 13.09
N ASP A 868 -9.62 -12.20 12.76
CA ASP A 868 -9.47 -13.28 13.76
C ASP A 868 -8.04 -13.31 14.35
N ALA A 869 -7.07 -12.73 13.64
CA ALA A 869 -5.67 -12.65 14.03
C ALA A 869 -5.36 -11.58 15.10
N ASP A 870 -6.32 -10.69 15.41
CA ASP A 870 -6.16 -9.62 16.41
C ASP A 870 -7.21 -9.73 17.54
N PRO A 871 -7.24 -10.84 18.30
CA PRO A 871 -8.32 -11.11 19.27
C PRO A 871 -8.35 -10.13 20.45
N ASP A 872 -7.21 -9.49 20.76
CA ASP A 872 -7.04 -8.54 21.86
C ASP A 872 -6.94 -7.07 21.38
N ASP A 873 -7.27 -6.80 20.10
CA ASP A 873 -7.23 -5.49 19.45
C ASP A 873 -5.84 -4.80 19.52
N VAL A 874 -4.74 -5.55 19.61
CA VAL A 874 -3.37 -5.01 19.71
C VAL A 874 -2.98 -4.30 18.41
N MET A 875 -3.20 -4.94 17.26
CA MET A 875 -2.84 -4.37 15.96
C MET A 875 -3.71 -3.16 15.64
N LEU A 876 -5.02 -3.23 15.94
CA LEU A 876 -5.93 -2.09 15.85
C LEU A 876 -5.42 -0.90 16.67
N ASN A 877 -5.11 -1.11 17.94
CA ASN A 877 -4.66 -0.05 18.83
C ASN A 877 -3.30 0.54 18.41
N ASN A 878 -2.38 -0.28 17.91
CA ASN A 878 -1.09 0.18 17.39
C ASN A 878 -1.25 1.05 16.12
N MET A 879 -2.09 0.63 15.17
CA MET A 879 -2.34 1.43 13.97
C MET A 879 -3.05 2.76 14.31
N VAL A 880 -3.97 2.74 15.28
CA VAL A 880 -4.62 3.94 15.80
C VAL A 880 -3.60 4.85 16.51
N GLU A 881 -2.68 4.29 17.30
CA GLU A 881 -1.61 5.05 17.95
C GLU A 881 -0.74 5.76 16.93
N PHE A 882 -0.36 5.06 15.86
CA PHE A 882 0.44 5.62 14.78
C PHE A 882 -0.25 6.82 14.11
N LEU A 883 -1.52 6.67 13.74
CA LEU A 883 -2.31 7.78 13.18
C LEU A 883 -2.40 8.96 14.16
N TRP A 884 -2.74 8.69 15.41
CA TRP A 884 -2.88 9.72 16.44
C TRP A 884 -1.58 10.48 16.72
N GLN A 885 -0.45 9.77 16.85
CA GLN A 885 0.88 10.36 17.06
C GLN A 885 1.34 11.19 15.86
N SER A 886 0.98 10.82 14.63
CA SER A 886 1.29 11.63 13.44
C SER A 886 0.67 13.04 13.54
N GLN A 887 -0.55 13.15 14.09
CA GLN A 887 -1.23 14.41 14.35
C GLN A 887 -0.57 15.20 15.49
N GLN A 888 -0.18 14.51 16.58
CA GLN A 888 0.48 15.15 17.71
C GLN A 888 1.83 15.75 17.28
N TRP A 889 2.58 15.02 16.48
CA TRP A 889 3.83 15.52 15.92
C TRP A 889 3.60 16.74 15.03
N TYR A 890 2.61 16.69 14.13
CA TYR A 890 2.29 17.81 13.24
C TYR A 890 1.92 19.08 14.04
N GLN A 891 1.13 18.92 15.11
CA GLN A 891 0.81 20.01 16.03
C GLN A 891 2.07 20.59 16.69
N GLN A 892 3.00 19.75 17.12
CA GLN A 892 4.25 20.21 17.72
C GLN A 892 5.14 20.98 16.71
N GLN A 893 5.19 20.53 15.46
CA GLN A 893 6.00 21.16 14.43
C GLN A 893 5.41 22.47 13.89
N PHE A 894 4.10 22.49 13.66
CA PHE A 894 3.44 23.57 12.91
C PHE A 894 2.43 24.38 13.73
N GLY A 895 2.17 24.00 14.98
CA GLY A 895 1.22 24.69 15.87
C GLY A 895 -0.25 24.45 15.56
N VAL A 896 -0.56 23.49 14.67
CA VAL A 896 -1.91 23.21 14.17
C VAL A 896 -2.28 21.77 14.45
N LEU A 897 -3.40 21.54 15.14
CA LEU A 897 -3.93 20.20 15.40
C LEU A 897 -5.02 19.86 14.36
N GLY A 898 -4.85 18.74 13.65
CA GLY A 898 -5.75 18.27 12.60
C GLY A 898 -4.98 17.47 11.54
N PRO A 899 -4.10 18.12 10.75
CA PRO A 899 -3.19 17.41 9.86
C PRO A 899 -2.19 16.53 10.59
N GLY A 900 -1.64 15.54 9.89
CA GLY A 900 -0.62 14.62 10.41
C GLY A 900 0.68 14.67 9.62
N ALA A 901 1.73 14.05 10.17
CA ALA A 901 2.95 13.77 9.42
C ALA A 901 2.65 12.96 8.14
N SER A 902 3.51 13.05 7.13
CA SER A 902 3.30 12.32 5.87
C SER A 902 3.87 10.91 5.91
N ALA A 903 4.96 10.68 6.65
CA ALA A 903 5.59 9.36 6.81
C ALA A 903 6.32 9.25 8.15
N TYR A 904 6.70 8.03 8.52
CA TYR A 904 7.56 7.76 9.68
C TYR A 904 8.81 6.98 9.25
N ILE A 905 9.96 7.34 9.81
CA ILE A 905 11.23 6.69 9.54
C ILE A 905 11.47 5.70 10.69
N TRP A 906 11.15 4.43 10.48
CA TRP A 906 11.50 3.39 11.46
C TRP A 906 13.01 3.26 11.62
N ASN A 907 13.46 2.93 12.83
CA ASN A 907 14.83 2.49 13.07
C ASN A 907 15.08 1.08 12.51
N ARG A 908 15.18 1.02 11.18
CA ARG A 908 15.42 -0.16 10.35
C ARG A 908 16.32 0.22 9.18
N TRP A 909 17.24 -0.68 8.81
CA TRP A 909 18.32 -0.41 7.86
C TRP A 909 17.85 0.13 6.49
N ASP A 910 16.67 -0.26 6.01
CA ASP A 910 16.10 0.17 4.74
C ASP A 910 15.44 1.56 4.77
N ASN A 911 15.21 2.11 5.97
CA ASN A 911 14.59 3.42 6.17
C ASN A 911 15.58 4.53 6.55
N LEU A 912 16.75 4.18 7.11
CA LEU A 912 17.73 5.16 7.60
C LEU A 912 18.29 6.09 6.50
N SER A 913 18.21 5.70 5.23
CA SER A 913 18.60 6.59 4.12
C SER A 913 17.66 7.78 3.92
N TYR A 914 16.46 7.75 4.53
CA TYR A 914 15.43 8.77 4.34
C TYR A 914 15.40 9.82 5.45
N GLY A 915 16.13 9.61 6.55
CA GLY A 915 16.29 10.59 7.63
C GLY A 915 16.64 9.92 8.96
N SER A 916 16.45 10.65 10.07
CA SER A 916 16.75 10.15 11.40
C SER A 916 15.84 8.99 11.81
N ALA A 917 16.40 7.99 12.47
CA ALA A 917 15.67 6.89 13.05
C ALA A 917 14.55 7.36 14.00
N ASP A 918 13.46 6.59 14.04
CA ASP A 918 12.29 6.77 14.90
C ASP A 918 11.69 8.20 14.87
N SER A 919 11.67 8.80 13.69
CA SER A 919 11.21 10.19 13.50
C SER A 919 10.10 10.32 12.45
N TRP A 920 9.21 11.28 12.68
CA TRP A 920 8.19 11.68 11.71
C TRP A 920 8.78 12.64 10.67
N THR A 921 8.25 12.60 9.46
CA THR A 921 8.66 13.50 8.37
C THR A 921 7.47 13.91 7.51
N MET A 922 7.59 15.08 6.88
CA MET A 922 6.69 15.49 5.80
C MET A 922 7.16 14.99 4.43
N TYR A 923 8.43 14.59 4.29
CA TYR A 923 9.02 14.24 3.00
C TYR A 923 8.78 12.78 2.60
N HIS A 924 8.89 12.53 1.30
CA HIS A 924 8.86 11.22 0.67
C HIS A 924 10.27 10.83 0.20
N TRP A 925 10.75 9.64 0.58
CA TRP A 925 12.07 9.10 0.21
C TRP A 925 13.23 10.12 0.31
N GLY A 926 13.55 10.54 1.54
CA GLY A 926 14.58 11.54 1.80
C GLY A 926 14.02 12.95 1.66
N LYS A 927 14.28 13.61 0.53
CA LYS A 927 13.87 15.02 0.29
C LYS A 927 12.75 15.18 -0.74
N GLY A 928 12.16 14.09 -1.22
CA GLY A 928 11.06 14.16 -2.17
C GLY A 928 9.79 14.74 -1.55
N THR A 929 8.92 15.31 -2.38
CA THR A 929 7.63 15.85 -1.96
C THR A 929 6.64 14.70 -1.71
N ALA A 930 6.07 14.62 -0.52
CA ALA A 930 5.00 13.66 -0.26
C ALA A 930 3.69 14.08 -0.94
N TRP A 931 2.91 13.09 -1.36
CA TRP A 931 1.65 13.34 -2.04
C TRP A 931 0.57 13.80 -1.05
N ALA A 932 -0.04 14.96 -1.33
CA ALA A 932 -1.05 15.59 -0.47
C ALA A 932 -2.27 14.71 -0.19
N GLY A 933 -2.64 13.81 -1.13
CA GLY A 933 -3.77 12.90 -0.99
C GLY A 933 -3.63 11.87 0.14
N TYR A 934 -2.43 11.66 0.71
CA TYR A 934 -2.25 10.81 1.88
C TYR A 934 -3.01 11.32 3.11
N GLN A 935 -3.16 12.64 3.26
CA GLN A 935 -3.84 13.25 4.39
C GLN A 935 -5.35 12.89 4.42
N PRO A 936 -6.13 13.14 3.35
CA PRO A 936 -7.54 12.74 3.33
C PRO A 936 -7.76 11.23 3.39
N ARG A 937 -6.85 10.42 2.84
CA ARG A 937 -6.93 8.96 2.97
C ARG A 937 -6.78 8.49 4.41
N ALA A 938 -5.84 9.06 5.17
CA ALA A 938 -5.66 8.77 6.59
C ALA A 938 -6.91 9.16 7.41
N PHE A 939 -7.47 10.35 7.16
CA PHE A 939 -8.71 10.79 7.81
C PHE A 939 -9.90 9.86 7.51
N PHE A 940 -10.12 9.57 6.22
CA PHE A 940 -11.21 8.68 5.81
C PHE A 940 -11.04 7.26 6.36
N GLY A 941 -9.83 6.69 6.32
CA GLY A 941 -9.55 5.35 6.85
C GLY A 941 -9.86 5.22 8.34
N ALA A 942 -9.52 6.25 9.13
CA ALA A 942 -9.89 6.32 10.54
C ALA A 942 -11.41 6.43 10.75
N ALA A 943 -12.09 7.31 10.01
CA ALA A 943 -13.54 7.48 10.11
C ALA A 943 -14.31 6.23 9.68
N ARG A 944 -13.85 5.52 8.64
CA ARG A 944 -14.38 4.24 8.19
C ARG A 944 -14.30 3.18 9.30
N ALA A 945 -13.14 3.07 9.96
CA ALA A 945 -12.93 2.13 11.05
C ALA A 945 -13.82 2.44 12.26
N TRP A 946 -13.95 3.72 12.62
CA TRP A 946 -14.86 4.15 13.69
C TRP A 946 -16.32 3.74 13.40
N CYS A 947 -16.79 3.98 12.17
CA CYS A 947 -18.12 3.56 11.75
C CYS A 947 -18.29 2.04 11.82
N GLU A 948 -17.32 1.26 11.35
CA GLU A 948 -17.39 -0.21 11.41
C GLU A 948 -17.41 -0.74 12.84
N LEU A 949 -16.60 -0.18 13.74
CA LEU A 949 -16.57 -0.59 15.15
C LEU A 949 -17.94 -0.42 15.80
N GLN A 950 -18.62 0.70 15.53
CA GLN A 950 -19.99 0.93 16.00
C GLN A 950 -20.98 -0.10 15.43
N LEU A 951 -20.89 -0.41 14.13
CA LEU A 951 -21.75 -1.41 13.49
C LEU A 951 -21.49 -2.84 14.02
N ALA A 952 -20.25 -3.16 14.31
CA ALA A 952 -19.83 -4.43 14.93
C ALA A 952 -20.16 -4.50 16.43
N GLY A 953 -20.70 -3.44 17.04
CA GLY A 953 -20.97 -3.36 18.48
C GLY A 953 -19.72 -3.35 19.35
N LYS A 954 -18.56 -2.99 18.78
CA LYS A 954 -17.27 -2.84 19.48
C LYS A 954 -17.09 -1.38 19.94
N THR A 955 -16.50 -1.18 21.11
CA THR A 955 -16.19 0.16 21.62
C THR A 955 -15.02 0.75 20.83
N PRO A 956 -15.17 1.91 20.16
CA PRO A 956 -14.06 2.52 19.43
C PRO A 956 -12.94 3.00 20.36
N PRO A 957 -11.65 2.82 20.01
CA PRO A 957 -10.55 3.39 20.77
C PRO A 957 -10.69 4.92 20.90
N ALA A 958 -10.47 5.47 22.09
CA ALA A 958 -10.62 6.91 22.33
C ALA A 958 -9.73 7.76 21.40
N LYS A 959 -8.48 7.32 21.18
CA LYS A 959 -7.54 8.00 20.26
C LYS A 959 -8.00 7.99 18.80
N LEU A 960 -8.74 6.98 18.36
CA LEU A 960 -9.33 6.93 17.02
C LEU A 960 -10.39 8.01 16.86
N VAL A 961 -11.28 8.12 17.86
CA VAL A 961 -12.31 9.16 17.90
C VAL A 961 -11.66 10.55 17.93
N ASP A 962 -10.69 10.78 18.82
CA ASP A 962 -9.95 12.04 18.92
C ASP A 962 -9.27 12.42 17.59
N TYR A 963 -8.63 11.46 16.91
CA TYR A 963 -7.96 11.69 15.63
C TYR A 963 -8.93 12.21 14.55
N VAL A 964 -10.10 11.55 14.40
CA VAL A 964 -11.13 11.96 13.44
C VAL A 964 -11.75 13.30 13.83
N GLU A 965 -12.01 13.51 15.11
CA GLU A 965 -12.62 14.72 15.65
C GLU A 965 -11.68 15.95 15.56
N ASN A 966 -10.37 15.77 15.70
CA ASN A 966 -9.36 16.81 15.48
C ASN A 966 -9.32 17.25 14.02
N TRP A 967 -9.32 16.28 13.09
CA TRP A 967 -9.41 16.56 11.66
C TRP A 967 -10.66 17.38 11.34
N LEU A 968 -11.84 16.98 11.83
CA LEU A 968 -13.09 17.69 11.59
C LEU A 968 -13.06 19.13 12.10
N ARG A 969 -12.59 19.36 13.34
CA ARG A 969 -12.46 20.72 13.89
C ARG A 969 -11.57 21.60 13.02
N TRP A 970 -10.45 21.05 12.56
CA TRP A 970 -9.53 21.79 11.71
C TRP A 970 -10.12 22.06 10.33
N LEU A 971 -10.72 21.07 9.66
CA LEU A 971 -11.34 21.21 8.34
C LEU A 971 -12.50 22.22 8.36
N ILE A 972 -13.31 22.22 9.42
CA ILE A 972 -14.39 23.19 9.62
C ILE A 972 -13.81 24.61 9.74
N GLY A 973 -12.76 24.80 10.55
CA GLY A 973 -12.09 26.11 10.67
C GLY A 973 -11.46 26.56 9.35
N PHE A 974 -10.71 25.68 8.69
CA PHE A 974 -10.03 25.96 7.42
C PHE A 974 -11.02 26.37 6.31
N THR A 975 -12.14 25.64 6.17
CA THR A 975 -13.17 25.97 5.18
C THR A 975 -13.92 27.26 5.51
N GLN A 976 -14.15 27.56 6.79
CA GLN A 976 -14.75 28.82 7.22
C GLN A 976 -13.84 30.02 6.89
N ASP A 977 -12.55 29.91 7.19
CA ASP A 977 -11.57 30.99 6.98
C ASP A 977 -11.27 31.23 5.49
N SER A 978 -11.43 30.20 4.65
CA SER A 978 -11.14 30.25 3.22
C SER A 978 -12.31 30.63 2.33
N GLY A 979 -13.52 30.77 2.89
CA GLY A 979 -14.73 31.06 2.11
C GLY A 979 -15.32 29.83 1.41
N GLY A 980 -15.14 28.63 1.98
CA GLY A 980 -15.79 27.39 1.55
C GLY A 980 -14.96 26.48 0.64
N ILE A 981 -13.64 26.66 0.56
CA ILE A 981 -12.75 25.78 -0.23
C ILE A 981 -12.05 24.75 0.66
N THR A 982 -11.92 23.51 0.19
CA THR A 982 -11.22 22.45 0.94
C THR A 982 -9.71 22.49 0.69
N PRO A 983 -8.88 21.98 1.62
CA PRO A 983 -7.43 21.97 1.45
C PRO A 983 -7.00 20.98 0.35
N THR A 984 -6.11 21.42 -0.53
CA THR A 984 -5.59 20.63 -1.66
C THR A 984 -4.08 20.34 -1.58
N ASP A 985 -3.32 21.11 -0.79
CA ASP A 985 -1.88 20.95 -0.63
C ASP A 985 -1.44 20.96 0.85
N PHE A 986 -0.39 20.20 1.14
CA PHE A 986 0.21 20.04 2.47
C PHE A 986 1.73 20.23 2.37
N PRO A 987 2.24 21.47 2.50
CA PRO A 987 3.64 21.78 2.23
C PRO A 987 4.59 21.17 3.27
N MET A 988 5.80 20.81 2.83
CA MET A 988 6.78 20.09 3.67
C MET A 988 7.32 20.92 4.85
N THR A 989 7.29 22.24 4.73
CA THR A 989 7.91 23.19 5.68
C THR A 989 6.94 24.22 6.22
N GLY A 990 5.63 24.05 6.00
CA GLY A 990 4.63 25.04 6.37
C GLY A 990 3.26 24.43 6.65
N VAL A 991 2.30 25.31 6.93
CA VAL A 991 0.90 24.92 7.11
C VAL A 991 0.12 25.05 5.80
N PRO A 992 -0.85 24.16 5.52
CA PRO A 992 -1.76 24.29 4.38
C PRO A 992 -2.33 25.69 4.27
N GLN A 993 -2.36 26.22 3.05
CA GLN A 993 -2.98 27.50 2.74
C GLN A 993 -4.15 27.28 1.78
N PRO A 994 -5.23 28.07 1.89
CA PRO A 994 -6.31 27.99 0.93
C PRO A 994 -5.85 28.50 -0.44
N ASP A 995 -6.08 27.72 -1.50
CA ASP A 995 -5.87 28.14 -2.89
C ASP A 995 -7.21 28.19 -3.63
N GLN A 996 -7.62 29.39 -4.03
CA GLN A 996 -8.88 29.59 -4.76
C GLN A 996 -8.82 29.15 -6.23
N HIS A 997 -7.63 28.86 -6.75
CA HIS A 997 -7.42 28.46 -8.14
C HIS A 997 -7.16 26.96 -8.30
N ASP A 998 -7.03 26.23 -7.19
CA ASP A 998 -6.80 24.79 -7.19
C ASP A 998 -8.01 24.04 -6.67
N PHE A 999 -8.32 22.92 -7.31
CA PHE A 999 -9.38 22.01 -6.89
C PHE A 999 -8.97 20.57 -7.19
N THR A 1000 -8.91 19.77 -6.13
CA THR A 1000 -8.55 18.36 -6.23
C THR A 1000 -9.74 17.49 -5.83
N GLY A 1001 -10.52 17.05 -6.83
CA GLY A 1001 -11.83 16.42 -6.63
C GLY A 1001 -11.82 15.17 -5.76
N HIS A 1002 -10.80 14.32 -5.88
CA HIS A 1002 -10.68 13.12 -5.06
C HIS A 1002 -10.50 13.42 -3.57
N MET A 1003 -9.72 14.46 -3.23
CA MET A 1003 -9.54 14.90 -1.84
C MET A 1003 -10.84 15.44 -1.27
N CYS A 1004 -11.57 16.28 -2.02
CA CYS A 1004 -12.90 16.76 -1.63
C CYS A 1004 -13.89 15.60 -1.42
N GLY A 1005 -13.87 14.59 -2.30
CA GLY A 1005 -14.65 13.35 -2.15
C GLY A 1005 -14.31 12.56 -0.88
N LEU A 1006 -13.02 12.47 -0.52
CA LEU A 1006 -12.56 11.82 0.72
C LEU A 1006 -12.91 12.63 1.98
N TRP A 1007 -12.79 13.96 1.94
CA TRP A 1007 -13.22 14.84 3.03
C TRP A 1007 -14.71 14.67 3.32
N LEU A 1008 -15.52 14.66 2.26
CA LEU A 1008 -16.96 14.37 2.33
C LEU A 1008 -17.22 12.98 2.92
N ALA A 1009 -16.58 11.95 2.39
CA ALA A 1009 -16.75 10.57 2.83
C ALA A 1009 -16.41 10.40 4.32
N GLY A 1010 -15.26 10.95 4.76
CA GLY A 1010 -14.81 10.84 6.16
C GLY A 1010 -15.73 11.58 7.12
N ALA A 1011 -16.19 12.79 6.76
CA ALA A 1011 -17.11 13.56 7.59
C ALA A 1011 -18.49 12.87 7.72
N VAL A 1012 -19.00 12.29 6.63
CA VAL A 1012 -20.25 11.53 6.66
C VAL A 1012 -20.10 10.26 7.51
N MET A 1013 -19.01 9.50 7.34
CA MET A 1013 -18.74 8.30 8.15
C MET A 1013 -18.67 8.64 9.65
N ALA A 1014 -17.98 9.73 10.00
CA ALA A 1014 -17.91 10.20 11.38
C ALA A 1014 -19.31 10.54 11.93
N LYS A 1015 -20.15 11.24 11.16
CA LYS A 1015 -21.54 11.53 11.56
C LYS A 1015 -22.37 10.27 11.74
N MET A 1016 -22.26 9.30 10.83
CA MET A 1016 -22.93 8.00 10.94
C MET A 1016 -22.44 7.21 12.16
N ALA A 1017 -21.17 7.37 12.56
CA ALA A 1017 -20.58 6.76 13.75
C ALA A 1017 -20.95 7.46 15.08
N GLY A 1018 -21.70 8.58 15.02
CA GLY A 1018 -22.15 9.32 16.21
C GLY A 1018 -21.30 10.55 16.58
N CYS A 1019 -20.49 11.08 15.66
CA CYS A 1019 -19.71 12.28 15.89
C CYS A 1019 -20.57 13.50 16.28
N SER A 1020 -20.13 14.22 17.32
CA SER A 1020 -20.85 15.34 17.93
C SER A 1020 -20.24 16.72 17.64
N VAL A 1021 -19.23 16.79 16.76
CA VAL A 1021 -18.51 18.02 16.44
C VAL A 1021 -19.44 19.04 15.76
N SER A 1022 -19.60 20.19 16.39
CA SER A 1022 -20.42 21.29 15.86
C SER A 1022 -19.84 21.81 14.53
N GLY A 1023 -20.72 22.06 13.55
CA GLY A 1023 -20.33 22.52 12.22
C GLY A 1023 -20.06 21.43 11.19
N THR A 1024 -20.02 20.15 11.60
CA THR A 1024 -19.76 19.02 10.68
C THR A 1024 -20.80 18.91 9.57
N ASP A 1025 -22.10 19.06 9.88
CA ASP A 1025 -23.15 19.03 8.86
C ASP A 1025 -22.99 20.17 7.84
N HIS A 1026 -22.56 21.36 8.29
CA HIS A 1026 -22.28 22.47 7.37
C HIS A 1026 -21.08 22.16 6.47
N PHE A 1027 -20.00 21.62 7.02
CA PHE A 1027 -18.81 21.21 6.26
C PHE A 1027 -19.14 20.13 5.20
N ILE A 1028 -20.01 19.17 5.54
CA ILE A 1028 -20.51 18.16 4.59
C ILE A 1028 -21.19 18.85 3.39
N GLU A 1029 -22.10 19.81 3.63
CA GLU A 1029 -22.74 20.55 2.54
C GLU A 1029 -21.76 21.42 1.75
N GLN A 1030 -20.72 21.97 2.38
CA GLN A 1030 -19.66 22.72 1.69
C GLN A 1030 -18.88 21.83 0.72
N CYS A 1031 -18.52 20.61 1.11
CA CYS A 1031 -17.82 19.68 0.21
C CYS A 1031 -18.69 19.34 -1.02
N VAL A 1032 -19.99 19.11 -0.83
CA VAL A 1032 -20.92 18.87 -1.94
C VAL A 1032 -21.05 20.11 -2.84
N THR A 1033 -21.10 21.30 -2.24
CA THR A 1033 -21.14 22.58 -2.97
C THR A 1033 -19.88 22.79 -3.82
N GLU A 1034 -18.70 22.47 -3.27
CA GLU A 1034 -17.43 22.58 -4.00
C GLU A 1034 -17.33 21.57 -5.14
N LEU A 1035 -17.77 20.32 -4.91
CA LEU A 1035 -17.90 19.31 -5.97
C LEU A 1035 -18.85 19.81 -7.08
N GLN A 1036 -20.00 20.35 -6.70
CA GLN A 1036 -20.97 20.89 -7.67
C GLN A 1036 -20.40 22.07 -8.46
N LYS A 1037 -19.69 22.99 -7.82
CA LYS A 1037 -19.08 24.16 -8.46
C LYS A 1037 -18.05 23.77 -9.52
N ASN A 1038 -17.32 22.67 -9.29
CA ASN A 1038 -16.27 22.18 -10.18
C ASN A 1038 -16.73 21.03 -11.09
N TYR A 1039 -18.03 20.75 -11.13
CA TYR A 1039 -18.62 19.71 -11.97
C TYR A 1039 -18.72 20.18 -13.43
N LEU A 1040 -18.19 19.40 -14.37
CA LEU A 1040 -18.10 19.81 -15.77
C LEU A 1040 -19.38 19.56 -16.57
N THR A 1041 -19.80 20.60 -17.29
CA THR A 1041 -20.89 20.62 -18.28
C THR A 1041 -20.41 21.29 -19.57
N THR A 1042 -19.28 20.80 -20.07
CA THR A 1042 -18.51 21.31 -21.21
C THR A 1042 -19.16 21.11 -22.59
N GLY A 1043 -20.17 20.25 -22.72
CA GLY A 1043 -20.76 19.83 -23.99
C GLY A 1043 -19.89 18.83 -24.77
N ASP A 1044 -18.93 18.18 -24.11
CA ASP A 1044 -17.97 17.26 -24.74
C ASP A 1044 -17.75 15.98 -23.92
N VAL A 1045 -16.70 15.22 -24.26
CA VAL A 1045 -16.37 13.93 -23.63
C VAL A 1045 -16.07 14.03 -22.13
N MET A 1046 -15.75 15.23 -21.63
CA MET A 1046 -15.45 15.51 -20.23
C MET A 1046 -16.69 15.86 -19.38
N ASP A 1047 -17.87 15.95 -20.00
CA ASP A 1047 -19.12 16.18 -19.27
C ASP A 1047 -19.31 15.14 -18.17
N GLY A 1048 -19.64 15.57 -16.96
CA GLY A 1048 -19.80 14.68 -15.81
C GLY A 1048 -18.52 14.32 -15.06
N ALA A 1049 -17.38 14.93 -15.40
CA ALA A 1049 -16.13 14.73 -14.70
C ALA A 1049 -15.76 15.91 -13.77
N TRP A 1050 -14.73 15.66 -12.97
CA TRP A 1050 -13.95 16.68 -12.27
C TRP A 1050 -12.52 16.60 -12.80
N SER A 1051 -12.01 17.70 -13.33
CA SER A 1051 -10.74 17.69 -14.05
C SER A 1051 -9.87 18.87 -13.64
N PRO A 1052 -8.56 18.67 -13.39
CA PRO A 1052 -7.63 19.76 -13.17
C PRO A 1052 -7.36 20.56 -14.45
N ALA A 1053 -7.55 19.96 -15.64
CA ALA A 1053 -7.41 20.65 -16.92
C ALA A 1053 -8.34 20.03 -17.98
N PRO A 1054 -9.59 20.54 -18.13
CA PRO A 1054 -10.61 19.93 -18.99
C PRO A 1054 -10.28 19.99 -20.49
N ARG A 1055 -9.45 20.97 -20.92
CA ARG A 1055 -9.05 21.21 -22.32
C ARG A 1055 -10.26 21.20 -23.30
N PRO A 1056 -11.22 22.14 -23.16
CA PRO A 1056 -12.47 22.14 -23.94
C PRO A 1056 -12.22 22.16 -25.45
N GLY A 1057 -13.04 21.40 -26.19
CA GLY A 1057 -12.92 21.30 -27.65
C GLY A 1057 -11.80 20.37 -28.14
N THR A 1058 -11.16 19.63 -27.22
CA THR A 1058 -10.21 18.56 -27.53
C THR A 1058 -10.68 17.24 -26.90
N ASP A 1059 -10.19 16.10 -27.40
CA ASP A 1059 -10.46 14.80 -26.77
C ASP A 1059 -9.46 14.45 -25.64
N ASN A 1060 -8.44 15.27 -25.39
CA ASN A 1060 -7.34 14.98 -24.45
C ASN A 1060 -7.49 15.69 -23.09
N GLY A 1061 -8.72 15.93 -22.63
CA GLY A 1061 -8.98 16.47 -21.29
C GLY A 1061 -8.40 15.59 -20.17
N MET A 1062 -7.86 16.22 -19.12
CA MET A 1062 -7.18 15.52 -18.04
C MET A 1062 -8.17 14.92 -17.03
N PHE A 1063 -8.08 13.62 -16.81
CA PHE A 1063 -8.73 12.95 -15.69
C PHE A 1063 -7.81 11.86 -15.16
N PHE A 1064 -7.82 11.67 -13.84
CA PHE A 1064 -7.07 10.61 -13.16
C PHE A 1064 -8.05 9.54 -12.70
N GLY A 1065 -7.83 8.28 -13.09
CA GLY A 1065 -8.78 7.19 -12.86
C GLY A 1065 -9.17 7.02 -11.40
N PHE A 1066 -8.17 7.04 -10.50
CA PHE A 1066 -8.38 6.88 -9.05
C PHE A 1066 -9.29 7.96 -8.42
N TRP A 1067 -9.49 9.11 -9.08
CA TRP A 1067 -10.44 10.12 -8.60
C TRP A 1067 -11.87 9.60 -8.60
N SER A 1068 -12.23 8.77 -9.57
CA SER A 1068 -13.60 8.31 -9.78
C SER A 1068 -14.14 7.57 -8.57
N GLY A 1069 -13.45 6.53 -8.11
CA GLY A 1069 -13.88 5.73 -6.96
C GLY A 1069 -14.07 6.53 -5.68
N GLU A 1070 -13.16 7.46 -5.38
CA GLU A 1070 -13.21 8.29 -4.18
C GLU A 1070 -14.36 9.32 -4.21
N ILE A 1071 -14.59 9.95 -5.37
CA ILE A 1071 -15.70 10.90 -5.54
C ILE A 1071 -17.05 10.18 -5.51
N LEU A 1072 -17.18 9.04 -6.21
CA LEU A 1072 -18.38 8.20 -6.19
C LEU A 1072 -18.71 7.79 -4.75
N ARG A 1073 -17.71 7.35 -3.97
CA ARG A 1073 -17.89 6.98 -2.56
C ARG A 1073 -18.38 8.15 -1.72
N GLY A 1074 -17.74 9.32 -1.83
CA GLY A 1074 -18.14 10.53 -1.08
C GLY A 1074 -19.58 10.95 -1.35
N LEU A 1075 -19.96 11.10 -2.63
CA LEU A 1075 -21.32 11.47 -3.02
C LEU A 1075 -22.36 10.41 -2.59
N SER A 1076 -22.02 9.13 -2.71
CA SER A 1076 -22.91 8.04 -2.33
C SER A 1076 -23.18 8.02 -0.83
N LEU A 1077 -22.13 8.16 -0.01
CA LEU A 1077 -22.27 8.24 1.44
C LEU A 1077 -23.11 9.44 1.85
N TYR A 1078 -22.89 10.59 1.21
CA TYR A 1078 -23.71 11.78 1.41
C TYR A 1078 -25.20 11.51 1.12
N VAL A 1079 -25.52 10.92 -0.03
CA VAL A 1079 -26.90 10.55 -0.39
C VAL A 1079 -27.51 9.61 0.65
N MET A 1080 -26.75 8.61 1.12
CA MET A 1080 -27.20 7.69 2.16
C MET A 1080 -27.51 8.43 3.46
N TYR A 1081 -26.60 9.27 3.93
CA TYR A 1081 -26.74 10.04 5.16
C TYR A 1081 -27.98 10.91 5.15
N LYS A 1082 -28.14 11.73 4.11
CA LYS A 1082 -29.26 12.67 4.00
C LYS A 1082 -30.59 12.00 3.74
N SER A 1083 -30.59 10.82 3.12
CA SER A 1083 -31.80 10.02 2.87
C SER A 1083 -32.18 9.15 4.08
N GLY A 1084 -31.42 9.18 5.18
CA GLY A 1084 -31.67 8.32 6.35
C GLY A 1084 -31.47 6.82 6.07
N LEU A 1085 -30.66 6.47 5.06
CA LEU A 1085 -30.34 5.08 4.75
C LEU A 1085 -29.29 4.58 5.75
N ASN A 1086 -29.60 3.48 6.42
CA ASN A 1086 -28.64 2.84 7.30
C ASN A 1086 -27.46 2.28 6.50
N TYR A 1087 -26.24 2.54 6.97
CA TYR A 1087 -25.06 1.83 6.49
C TYR A 1087 -25.13 0.38 6.99
N LEU A 1088 -25.09 -0.57 6.05
CA LEU A 1088 -25.20 -2.03 6.20
C LEU A 1088 -25.25 -2.52 7.67
N VAL A 1089 -26.46 -2.65 8.22
CA VAL A 1089 -26.69 -3.30 9.51
C VAL A 1089 -26.87 -4.78 9.25
N ASP A 1090 -26.19 -5.64 10.01
CA ASP A 1090 -26.46 -7.07 9.99
C ASP A 1090 -27.93 -7.32 10.36
N GLU A 1091 -28.77 -7.55 9.35
CA GLU A 1091 -30.08 -8.18 9.54
C GLU A 1091 -29.92 -9.68 9.82
N GLN A 1092 -28.94 -10.09 10.64
CA GLN A 1092 -28.98 -11.40 11.29
C GLN A 1092 -29.87 -11.34 12.53
N LYS A 1093 -31.17 -11.12 12.31
CA LYS A 1093 -32.20 -11.59 13.23
C LYS A 1093 -32.46 -13.07 12.96
N ARG A 1094 -32.10 -13.90 13.93
CA ARG A 1094 -32.87 -15.09 14.35
C ARG A 1094 -33.38 -15.98 13.21
N ALA A 1095 -32.53 -16.88 12.73
CA ALA A 1095 -32.99 -18.21 12.32
C ALA A 1095 -32.22 -19.24 13.14
N THR A 1096 -32.90 -19.74 14.16
CA THR A 1096 -32.50 -20.87 14.99
C THR A 1096 -32.46 -22.12 14.12
N LEU A 1097 -31.28 -22.72 13.93
CA LEU A 1097 -30.93 -24.14 14.18
C LEU A 1097 -29.58 -24.50 13.54
#